data_AF-C1GE57-F1
#
_entry.id   AF-C1GE57-F1
#
_cell.length_a   1.000
_cell.length_b   1.000
_cell.length_c   1.000
_cell.angle_alpha   90.00
_cell.angle_beta   90.00
_cell.angle_gamma   90.00
#
_symmetry.space_group_name_H-M   'P 1'
#
loop_
_entity.id
_entity.type
_entity.pdbx_description
1 polymer ?
#
loop_
_entity_poly.entity_id
_entity_poly.type
_entity_poly.pdbx_seq_one_letter_code
_entity_poly.pdbx_strand_id
1 'polypeptide(L)'
;MEGDEDWAPTFCIGQYETRRTVPVSPQLVQLAQEGDYDMLTTPITTPLFHSRVLTLLSTHLSDSKPPVYDATITLGTSHNTHPVTVPPLSPDDTFLTPNECTSQLVGITSPWIDLCSPDPLIADISRQVLDLEVSYAAFCGVSFIIVPGPRLCHGNLHGEGLIYFGRAIQDILNVGLYIQVHIWLNMIDTPELETNDIGDLAPFARAEYLTPAVGPSLKADLFGTWEAWDVIRKLCKYQPRLFVALSLPKQLPPMSVQLRWQSEPVHILTIAGSSFIKNQKGYPVLSKTHQALIARMMRLRNPPWIILCDVGPIAGYEVSQSGSETDPTPRISPESDSNSAAPTPAEMHHKLKSGSNKKNLDPTPHLSYIRNLQQKQPSRTPMERFGVGYQDYLQAPLQPLTVNLESITYEVFEKDPIKYEWYERAIAKALKDWAAQGKPTCHPEGHVVLAVVGAGRGPLVTRAIRASVEAGVAIEVWAVEKNPNAYVLLQRHNSSLWGGCVKLVKSDMRSWKGPHRLAPESGSGEEQKIIHTPIDILVSELLGSFGDNELSPECLDGVTHLLNPVHGISIPASYSAHLSPISSPRLHADIAAQTITNPTAPETPYVVMLHAFDFLSTIQPSTTAPIATAGRQTDKNPSPPTNDPLTPIIQSAWSFSHPNRNIPPHSSMPSTILNSHNVRRTRLAFPCRERGTCHGLAGYFETVLYDDVELSTNPVTMDEKSPGMISWFPIYFPLKTPLIVPPNSEIIVTMYRQTDNRKVWYEWIVEVFAWDTSLTTTATSITSVALSPPSTSSSLEAKDNENRRDSEAAPVSPMKRVRVAMSELHSSIKDGCLM
;
A
#
# COMPACT_ATOMS: atom_id res chain seq x y z
N MET A 1 -2.23 29.53 -17.30
CA MET A 1 -3.13 28.65 -18.05
C MET A 1 -4.10 28.09 -17.04
N GLU A 2 -5.30 28.67 -16.99
CA GLU A 2 -6.42 28.15 -16.21
C GLU A 2 -7.20 27.20 -17.11
N GLY A 3 -7.40 25.96 -16.66
CA GLY A 3 -8.15 24.94 -17.38
C GLY A 3 -7.55 23.54 -17.30
N ASP A 4 -7.16 23.07 -16.12
CA ASP A 4 -7.05 21.62 -15.88
C ASP A 4 -8.42 21.16 -15.39
N GLU A 5 -9.22 20.58 -16.29
CA GLU A 5 -10.38 19.78 -15.89
C GLU A 5 -9.86 18.63 -15.03
N ASP A 6 -10.11 18.69 -13.71
CA ASP A 6 -9.86 17.59 -12.77
C ASP A 6 -10.64 16.37 -13.32
N TRP A 7 -9.97 15.46 -14.02
CA TRP A 7 -10.58 14.22 -14.51
C TRP A 7 -11.11 13.45 -13.29
N ALA A 8 -12.41 13.53 -13.04
CA ALA A 8 -13.05 12.69 -12.04
C ALA A 8 -12.81 11.24 -12.47
N PRO A 9 -12.36 10.35 -11.55
CA PRO A 9 -12.12 8.95 -11.90
C PRO A 9 -13.42 8.34 -12.42
N THR A 10 -13.40 7.85 -13.66
CA THR A 10 -14.54 7.15 -14.25
C THR A 10 -14.67 5.79 -13.55
N PHE A 11 -15.84 5.51 -12.98
CA PHE A 11 -16.09 4.20 -12.40
C PHE A 11 -16.49 3.24 -13.50
N CYS A 12 -15.85 2.08 -13.55
CA CYS A 12 -16.34 0.93 -14.29
C CYS A 12 -17.33 0.18 -13.39
N ILE A 13 -18.59 0.09 -13.81
CA ILE A 13 -19.68 -0.49 -13.02
C ILE A 13 -20.29 -1.69 -13.74
N GLY A 14 -20.18 -2.87 -13.13
CA GLY A 14 -20.81 -4.10 -13.58
C GLY A 14 -22.03 -4.50 -12.77
N GLN A 15 -22.77 -5.47 -13.29
CA GLN A 15 -23.92 -6.08 -12.63
C GLN A 15 -23.73 -7.59 -12.45
N TYR A 16 -24.10 -8.08 -11.27
CA TYR A 16 -24.11 -9.49 -10.91
C TYR A 16 -25.46 -9.93 -10.35
N GLU A 17 -25.91 -11.10 -10.80
CA GLU A 17 -27.11 -11.80 -10.31
C GLU A 17 -26.75 -13.23 -9.93
N THR A 18 -26.97 -13.58 -8.67
CA THR A 18 -26.64 -14.91 -8.13
C THR A 18 -27.44 -16.03 -8.82
N ARG A 19 -28.69 -15.77 -9.21
CA ARG A 19 -29.62 -16.76 -9.79
C ARG A 19 -29.98 -16.47 -11.26
N ARG A 20 -29.01 -16.00 -12.04
CA ARG A 20 -29.21 -15.75 -13.47
C ARG A 20 -29.47 -17.07 -14.20
N THR A 21 -30.73 -17.34 -14.56
CA THR A 21 -31.14 -18.55 -15.30
C THR A 21 -31.14 -18.38 -16.82
N VAL A 22 -30.97 -17.14 -17.30
CA VAL A 22 -31.07 -16.78 -18.72
C VAL A 22 -29.68 -16.46 -19.27
N PRO A 23 -29.34 -16.89 -20.50
CA PRO A 23 -28.07 -16.57 -21.14
C PRO A 23 -27.88 -15.05 -21.30
N VAL A 24 -26.66 -14.57 -21.10
CA VAL A 24 -26.30 -13.17 -21.40
C VAL A 24 -26.13 -13.04 -22.91
N SER A 25 -27.17 -12.59 -23.60
CA SER A 25 -27.14 -12.37 -25.04
C SER A 25 -26.52 -11.01 -25.41
N PRO A 26 -26.03 -10.82 -26.64
CA PRO A 26 -25.56 -9.51 -27.11
C PRO A 26 -26.59 -8.39 -26.93
N GLN A 27 -27.88 -8.70 -27.10
CA GLN A 27 -28.96 -7.73 -26.89
C GLN A 27 -29.08 -7.32 -25.42
N LEU A 28 -28.88 -8.25 -24.48
CA LEU A 28 -28.91 -7.93 -23.05
C LEU A 28 -27.72 -7.06 -22.65
N VAL A 29 -26.54 -7.29 -23.24
CA VAL A 29 -25.36 -6.44 -23.06
C VAL A 29 -25.65 -5.03 -23.54
N GLN A 30 -26.25 -4.88 -24.74
CA GLN A 30 -26.65 -3.58 -25.26
C GLN A 30 -27.66 -2.87 -24.34
N LEU A 31 -28.69 -3.57 -23.87
CA LEU A 31 -29.66 -3.00 -22.93
C LEU A 31 -29.00 -2.56 -21.61
N ALA A 32 -28.04 -3.33 -21.10
CA ALA A 32 -27.30 -2.94 -19.90
C ALA A 32 -26.48 -1.66 -20.12
N GLN A 33 -25.86 -1.51 -21.29
CA GLN A 33 -25.13 -0.30 -21.68
C GLN A 33 -26.03 0.93 -21.83
N GLU A 34 -27.20 0.76 -22.45
CA GLU A 34 -28.24 1.80 -22.51
C GLU A 34 -28.72 2.20 -21.11
N GLY A 35 -28.63 1.29 -20.14
CA GLY A 35 -28.89 1.52 -18.73
C GLY A 35 -27.70 2.00 -17.90
N ASP A 36 -26.59 2.43 -18.51
CA ASP A 36 -25.34 2.90 -17.89
C ASP A 36 -24.53 1.84 -17.09
N TYR A 37 -24.67 0.55 -17.37
CA TYR A 37 -23.71 -0.47 -16.94
C TYR A 37 -22.58 -0.64 -17.96
N ASP A 38 -21.34 -0.76 -17.49
CA ASP A 38 -20.16 -0.92 -18.34
C ASP A 38 -19.86 -2.39 -18.67
N MET A 39 -20.26 -3.31 -17.77
CA MET A 39 -19.95 -4.74 -17.87
C MET A 39 -21.06 -5.61 -17.28
N LEU A 40 -21.13 -6.87 -17.71
CA LEU A 40 -22.03 -7.87 -17.15
C LEU A 40 -21.25 -9.10 -16.70
N THR A 41 -21.69 -9.72 -15.61
CA THR A 41 -21.20 -11.04 -15.24
C THR A 41 -22.01 -12.13 -15.93
N THR A 42 -21.37 -13.24 -16.29
CA THR A 42 -22.05 -14.45 -16.77
C THR A 42 -21.51 -15.69 -16.06
N PRO A 43 -22.36 -16.63 -15.61
CA PRO A 43 -21.86 -17.95 -15.24
C PRO A 43 -21.22 -18.62 -16.46
N ILE A 44 -20.12 -19.34 -16.26
CA ILE A 44 -19.44 -20.06 -17.34
C ILE A 44 -20.25 -21.31 -17.73
N THR A 45 -20.82 -22.01 -16.75
CA THR A 45 -21.61 -23.23 -16.96
C THR A 45 -23.05 -23.08 -16.49
N THR A 46 -23.93 -23.97 -16.96
CA THR A 46 -25.35 -23.98 -16.65
C THR A 46 -25.68 -24.85 -15.42
N PRO A 47 -26.87 -24.70 -14.83
CA PRO A 47 -27.36 -25.62 -13.81
C PRO A 47 -27.47 -27.09 -14.28
N LEU A 48 -27.53 -27.34 -15.59
CA LEU A 48 -27.52 -28.70 -16.15
C LEU A 48 -26.17 -29.38 -15.92
N PHE A 49 -25.07 -28.65 -16.15
CA PHE A 49 -23.73 -29.15 -15.86
C PHE A 49 -23.56 -29.50 -14.38
N HIS A 50 -24.01 -28.61 -13.49
CA HIS A 50 -24.04 -28.85 -12.05
C HIS A 50 -24.79 -30.13 -11.70
N SER A 51 -26.00 -30.31 -12.24
CA SER A 51 -26.81 -31.52 -12.02
C SER A 51 -26.11 -32.80 -12.52
N ARG A 52 -25.40 -32.72 -13.64
CA ARG A 52 -24.63 -33.84 -14.19
C ARG A 52 -23.46 -34.24 -13.28
N VAL A 53 -22.71 -33.25 -12.78
CA VAL A 53 -21.59 -33.50 -11.84
C VAL A 53 -22.10 -34.08 -10.52
N LEU A 54 -23.20 -33.56 -9.98
CA LEU A 54 -23.83 -34.10 -8.78
C LEU A 54 -24.30 -35.56 -8.96
N THR A 55 -24.88 -35.88 -10.13
CA THR A 55 -25.31 -37.25 -10.45
C THR A 55 -24.12 -38.19 -10.54
N LEU A 56 -23.03 -37.75 -11.18
CA LEU A 56 -21.78 -38.51 -11.24
C LEU A 56 -21.20 -38.79 -9.86
N LEU A 57 -21.09 -37.76 -9.01
CA LEU A 57 -20.59 -37.88 -7.65
C LEU A 57 -21.48 -38.81 -6.80
N SER A 58 -22.80 -38.61 -6.84
CA SER A 58 -23.74 -39.40 -6.03
C SER A 58 -23.74 -40.87 -6.44
N THR A 59 -23.64 -41.17 -7.74
CA THR A 59 -23.53 -42.53 -8.25
C THR A 59 -22.22 -43.18 -7.76
N HIS A 60 -21.11 -42.46 -7.88
CA HIS A 60 -19.82 -42.96 -7.42
C HIS A 60 -19.79 -43.21 -5.91
N LEU A 61 -20.31 -42.28 -5.10
CA LEU A 61 -20.38 -42.43 -3.65
C LEU A 61 -21.26 -43.61 -3.23
N SER A 62 -22.36 -43.87 -3.96
CA SER A 62 -23.26 -45.01 -3.70
C SER A 62 -22.59 -46.36 -3.95
N ASP A 63 -21.72 -46.43 -4.95
CA ASP A 63 -20.96 -47.64 -5.29
C ASP A 63 -19.66 -47.78 -4.46
N SER A 64 -19.21 -46.70 -3.82
CA SER A 64 -17.96 -46.67 -3.06
C SER A 64 -18.10 -47.34 -1.69
N LYS A 65 -17.03 -48.04 -1.28
CA LYS A 65 -16.89 -48.53 0.10
C LYS A 65 -16.37 -47.40 0.99
N PRO A 66 -16.66 -47.43 2.32
CA PRO A 66 -16.15 -46.43 3.24
C PRO A 66 -14.61 -46.37 3.18
N PRO A 67 -14.00 -45.17 3.34
CA PRO A 67 -12.56 -45.01 3.38
C PRO A 67 -11.90 -45.93 4.40
N VAL A 68 -10.82 -46.62 4.01
CA VAL A 68 -10.07 -47.53 4.88
C VAL A 68 -8.66 -47.01 5.09
N TYR A 69 -8.21 -46.98 6.34
CA TYR A 69 -6.81 -46.69 6.68
C TYR A 69 -5.89 -47.82 6.22
N ASP A 70 -4.74 -47.49 5.63
CA ASP A 70 -3.70 -48.49 5.38
C ASP A 70 -2.93 -48.88 6.65
N ALA A 71 -1.96 -49.80 6.50
CA ALA A 71 -1.10 -50.25 7.58
C ALA A 71 -0.25 -49.12 8.22
N THR A 72 -0.12 -47.97 7.53
CA THR A 72 0.58 -46.77 8.02
C THR A 72 -0.38 -45.71 8.59
N ILE A 73 -1.67 -46.04 8.73
CA ILE A 73 -2.72 -45.16 9.25
C ILE A 73 -2.91 -43.94 8.33
N THR A 74 -2.71 -44.12 7.02
CA THR A 74 -3.04 -43.07 6.03
C THR A 74 -4.36 -43.38 5.34
N LEU A 75 -5.10 -42.31 5.02
CA LEU A 75 -6.32 -42.38 4.20
C LEU A 75 -6.04 -42.25 2.70
N GLY A 76 -4.79 -41.99 2.30
CA GLY A 76 -4.36 -41.80 0.91
C GLY A 76 -4.16 -43.11 0.15
N THR A 77 -5.07 -44.06 0.29
CA THR A 77 -4.97 -45.37 -0.38
C THR A 77 -5.56 -45.31 -1.78
N SER A 78 -5.08 -46.16 -2.70
CA SER A 78 -5.61 -46.26 -4.07
C SER A 78 -7.10 -46.60 -4.11
N HIS A 79 -7.62 -47.21 -3.05
CA HIS A 79 -9.05 -47.49 -2.88
C HIS A 79 -9.84 -46.24 -2.51
N ASN A 80 -9.32 -45.40 -1.60
CA ASN A 80 -10.03 -44.21 -1.10
C ASN A 80 -9.95 -43.01 -2.06
N THR A 81 -8.93 -42.97 -2.91
CA THR A 81 -8.69 -41.94 -3.93
C THR A 81 -8.97 -42.47 -5.34
N HIS A 82 -9.92 -43.40 -5.48
CA HIS A 82 -10.28 -43.93 -6.80
C HIS A 82 -10.64 -42.76 -7.72
N PRO A 83 -9.98 -42.61 -8.89
CA PRO A 83 -10.18 -41.44 -9.73
C PRO A 83 -11.61 -41.42 -10.28
N VAL A 84 -12.21 -40.24 -10.26
CA VAL A 84 -13.48 -39.93 -10.93
C VAL A 84 -13.19 -38.84 -11.94
N THR A 85 -13.46 -39.09 -13.22
CA THR A 85 -13.22 -38.10 -14.27
C THR A 85 -14.50 -37.39 -14.64
N VAL A 86 -14.51 -36.06 -14.52
CA VAL A 86 -15.62 -35.23 -14.99
C VAL A 86 -15.58 -35.17 -16.52
N PRO A 87 -16.66 -35.55 -17.23
CA PRO A 87 -16.69 -35.49 -18.69
C PRO A 87 -16.52 -34.06 -19.22
N PRO A 88 -15.95 -33.88 -20.44
CA PRO A 88 -15.85 -32.57 -21.09
C PRO A 88 -17.21 -31.86 -21.23
N LEU A 89 -17.17 -30.54 -21.35
CA LEU A 89 -18.37 -29.73 -21.60
C LEU A 89 -19.03 -30.09 -22.94
N SER A 90 -20.36 -30.13 -22.92
CA SER A 90 -21.27 -30.30 -24.04
C SER A 90 -22.06 -29.00 -24.26
N PRO A 91 -22.75 -28.83 -25.40
CA PRO A 91 -23.48 -27.58 -25.69
C PRO A 91 -24.51 -27.18 -24.63
N ASP A 92 -25.14 -28.13 -23.94
CA ASP A 92 -26.15 -27.84 -22.91
C ASP A 92 -25.53 -27.39 -21.57
N ASP A 93 -24.23 -27.61 -21.39
CA ASP A 93 -23.51 -27.29 -20.16
C ASP A 93 -23.07 -25.84 -20.06
N THR A 94 -23.12 -25.08 -21.16
CA THR A 94 -22.64 -23.70 -21.21
C THR A 94 -23.45 -22.87 -22.20
N PHE A 95 -23.85 -21.68 -21.75
CA PHE A 95 -24.41 -20.67 -22.65
C PHE A 95 -23.34 -19.76 -23.26
N LEU A 96 -22.11 -19.82 -22.74
CA LEU A 96 -21.01 -19.00 -23.19
C LEU A 96 -20.60 -19.44 -24.60
N THR A 97 -20.54 -18.50 -25.53
CA THR A 97 -20.08 -18.73 -26.89
C THR A 97 -19.20 -17.58 -27.33
N PRO A 98 -18.17 -17.80 -28.16
CA PRO A 98 -17.34 -16.70 -28.67
C PRO A 98 -18.21 -15.70 -29.45
N ASN A 99 -18.26 -14.45 -29.01
CA ASN A 99 -19.02 -13.39 -29.68
C ASN A 99 -18.38 -12.00 -29.44
N GLU A 100 -18.85 -10.99 -30.16
CA GLU A 100 -18.31 -9.61 -30.08
C GLU A 100 -18.42 -8.98 -28.68
N CYS A 101 -19.40 -9.41 -27.88
CA CYS A 101 -19.62 -8.90 -26.53
C CYS A 101 -18.76 -9.62 -25.47
N THR A 102 -18.03 -10.69 -25.81
CA THR A 102 -17.35 -11.54 -24.82
C THR A 102 -16.26 -10.78 -24.04
N SER A 103 -15.64 -9.78 -24.65
CA SER A 103 -14.65 -8.92 -23.97
C SER A 103 -15.26 -8.01 -22.90
N GLN A 104 -16.59 -7.83 -22.89
CA GLN A 104 -17.34 -7.02 -21.93
C GLN A 104 -17.96 -7.87 -20.81
N LEU A 105 -17.74 -9.19 -20.85
CA LEU A 105 -18.25 -10.13 -19.88
C LEU A 105 -17.17 -10.48 -18.84
N VAL A 106 -17.63 -10.64 -17.60
CA VAL A 106 -16.82 -11.24 -16.52
C VAL A 106 -17.36 -12.64 -16.26
N GLY A 107 -16.54 -13.66 -16.50
CA GLY A 107 -16.91 -15.06 -16.27
C GLY A 107 -16.92 -15.39 -14.77
N ILE A 108 -18.02 -15.93 -14.26
CA ILE A 108 -18.12 -16.41 -12.89
C ILE A 108 -18.01 -17.93 -12.91
N THR A 109 -17.01 -18.45 -12.19
CA THR A 109 -16.85 -19.90 -12.00
C THR A 109 -17.85 -20.41 -10.98
N SER A 110 -18.12 -21.72 -11.03
CA SER A 110 -19.15 -22.36 -10.22
C SER A 110 -18.92 -22.20 -8.69
N PRO A 111 -19.87 -21.63 -7.93
CA PRO A 111 -19.74 -21.45 -6.47
C PRO A 111 -19.97 -22.73 -5.66
N TRP A 112 -20.55 -23.77 -6.27
CA TRP A 112 -20.89 -25.03 -5.62
C TRP A 112 -19.69 -25.98 -5.45
N ILE A 113 -18.53 -25.66 -6.03
CA ILE A 113 -17.30 -26.46 -5.89
C ILE A 113 -16.62 -26.20 -4.54
N ASP A 114 -15.81 -27.15 -4.07
CA ASP A 114 -15.04 -27.03 -2.84
C ASP A 114 -13.58 -27.51 -3.05
N LEU A 115 -12.74 -26.58 -3.51
CA LEU A 115 -11.31 -26.81 -3.72
C LEU A 115 -10.53 -26.98 -2.41
N CYS A 116 -11.11 -26.55 -1.28
CA CYS A 116 -10.49 -26.67 0.05
C CYS A 116 -10.95 -27.93 0.79
N SER A 117 -11.73 -28.80 0.14
CA SER A 117 -12.32 -29.95 0.82
C SER A 117 -11.24 -30.85 1.43
N PRO A 118 -11.40 -31.28 2.69
CA PRO A 118 -10.50 -32.26 3.29
C PRO A 118 -10.65 -33.66 2.65
N ASP A 119 -11.75 -33.91 1.93
CA ASP A 119 -11.94 -35.11 1.14
C ASP A 119 -11.26 -34.97 -0.24
N PRO A 120 -10.20 -35.76 -0.54
CA PRO A 120 -9.46 -35.66 -1.80
C PRO A 120 -10.34 -35.86 -3.05
N LEU A 121 -11.42 -36.64 -2.94
CA LEU A 121 -12.35 -36.86 -4.05
C LEU A 121 -13.10 -35.57 -4.40
N ILE A 122 -13.61 -34.87 -3.38
CA ILE A 122 -14.36 -33.61 -3.57
C ILE A 122 -13.42 -32.51 -4.07
N ALA A 123 -12.21 -32.42 -3.51
CA ALA A 123 -11.20 -31.47 -3.96
C ALA A 123 -10.79 -31.71 -5.43
N ASP A 124 -10.60 -32.97 -5.84
CA ASP A 124 -10.21 -33.29 -7.23
C ASP A 124 -11.35 -33.05 -8.24
N ILE A 125 -12.60 -33.45 -7.93
CA ILE A 125 -13.75 -33.13 -8.79
C ILE A 125 -13.92 -31.62 -8.93
N SER A 126 -13.79 -30.88 -7.83
CA SER A 126 -13.84 -29.41 -7.83
C SER A 126 -12.76 -28.79 -8.72
N ARG A 127 -11.53 -29.33 -8.64
CA ARG A 127 -10.40 -28.92 -9.48
C ARG A 127 -10.66 -29.19 -10.96
N GLN A 128 -11.19 -30.36 -11.31
CA GLN A 128 -11.53 -30.72 -12.70
C GLN A 128 -12.63 -29.81 -13.27
N VAL A 129 -13.66 -29.50 -12.48
CA VAL A 129 -14.72 -28.56 -12.87
C VAL A 129 -14.14 -27.18 -13.17
N LEU A 130 -13.33 -26.64 -12.25
CA LEU A 130 -12.69 -25.34 -12.45
C LEU A 130 -11.81 -25.32 -13.70
N ASP A 131 -11.04 -26.38 -13.95
CA ASP A 131 -10.17 -26.50 -15.12
C ASP A 131 -10.95 -26.50 -16.44
N LEU A 132 -12.07 -27.23 -16.50
CA LEU A 132 -12.97 -27.25 -17.65
C LEU A 132 -13.60 -25.86 -17.90
N GLU A 133 -14.06 -25.19 -16.84
CA GLU A 133 -14.64 -23.85 -16.93
C GLU A 133 -13.63 -22.83 -17.44
N VAL A 134 -12.44 -22.77 -16.85
CA VAL A 134 -11.42 -21.79 -17.24
C VAL A 134 -10.89 -22.07 -18.64
N SER A 135 -10.67 -23.34 -19.00
CA SER A 135 -10.28 -23.73 -20.35
C SER A 135 -11.29 -23.27 -21.40
N TYR A 136 -12.58 -23.45 -21.12
CA TYR A 136 -13.64 -23.04 -22.04
C TYR A 136 -13.81 -21.52 -22.09
N ALA A 137 -13.74 -20.83 -20.96
CA ALA A 137 -13.74 -19.37 -20.91
C ALA A 137 -12.56 -18.76 -21.70
N ALA A 138 -11.38 -19.38 -21.62
CA ALA A 138 -10.21 -18.99 -22.41
C ALA A 138 -10.44 -19.18 -23.90
N PHE A 139 -11.03 -20.32 -24.30
CA PHE A 139 -11.43 -20.57 -25.69
C PHE A 139 -12.42 -19.52 -26.21
N CYS A 140 -13.39 -19.10 -25.39
CA CYS A 140 -14.36 -18.07 -25.76
C CYS A 140 -13.78 -16.66 -25.83
N GLY A 141 -12.58 -16.43 -25.29
CA GLY A 141 -11.94 -15.11 -25.26
C GLY A 141 -12.39 -14.22 -24.10
N VAL A 142 -12.85 -14.81 -22.99
CA VAL A 142 -13.16 -14.06 -21.76
C VAL A 142 -11.87 -13.50 -21.17
N SER A 143 -11.82 -12.19 -20.90
CA SER A 143 -10.63 -11.53 -20.36
C SER A 143 -10.51 -11.62 -18.84
N PHE A 144 -11.65 -11.66 -18.13
CA PHE A 144 -11.71 -11.59 -16.67
C PHE A 144 -12.58 -12.71 -16.13
N ILE A 145 -12.04 -13.47 -15.17
CA ILE A 145 -12.82 -14.44 -14.41
C ILE A 145 -12.82 -14.12 -12.92
N ILE A 146 -13.91 -14.44 -12.24
CA ILE A 146 -14.04 -14.41 -10.79
C ILE A 146 -14.16 -15.86 -10.30
N VAL A 147 -13.25 -16.22 -9.40
CA VAL A 147 -13.21 -17.49 -8.69
C VAL A 147 -13.70 -17.27 -7.27
N PRO A 148 -14.79 -17.92 -6.84
CA PRO A 148 -15.23 -17.92 -5.46
C PRO A 148 -14.07 -18.21 -4.51
N GLY A 149 -14.00 -17.48 -3.39
CA GLY A 149 -12.93 -17.60 -2.41
C GLY A 149 -12.86 -18.99 -1.78
N PRO A 150 -11.72 -19.33 -1.15
CA PRO A 150 -11.57 -20.58 -0.42
C PRO A 150 -12.56 -20.63 0.76
N ARG A 151 -13.14 -21.80 1.01
CA ARG A 151 -13.82 -22.09 2.28
C ARG A 151 -12.75 -22.25 3.35
N LEU A 152 -12.78 -21.40 4.36
CA LEU A 152 -11.75 -21.38 5.41
C LEU A 152 -12.09 -22.32 6.56
N CYS A 153 -13.33 -22.80 6.61
CA CYS A 153 -13.83 -23.67 7.65
C CYS A 153 -14.66 -24.83 7.07
N HIS A 154 -14.50 -26.01 7.65
CA HIS A 154 -15.39 -27.16 7.42
C HIS A 154 -15.94 -27.60 8.78
N GLY A 155 -17.06 -26.99 9.20
CA GLY A 155 -17.57 -27.17 10.56
C GLY A 155 -16.62 -26.54 11.59
N ASN A 156 -16.01 -27.36 12.47
CA ASN A 156 -15.00 -26.91 13.44
C ASN A 156 -13.55 -27.11 12.94
N LEU A 157 -13.35 -27.64 11.74
CA LEU A 157 -12.03 -27.84 11.15
C LEU A 157 -11.57 -26.53 10.50
N HIS A 158 -10.40 -26.04 10.89
CA HIS A 158 -9.75 -24.92 10.19
C HIS A 158 -9.18 -25.41 8.84
N GLY A 159 -9.31 -24.59 7.80
CA GLY A 159 -9.08 -24.93 6.39
C GLY A 159 -7.67 -25.43 6.05
N GLU A 160 -7.39 -26.71 6.31
CA GLU A 160 -6.17 -27.41 5.90
C GLU A 160 -6.05 -27.49 4.35
N GLY A 161 -7.16 -27.32 3.63
CA GLY A 161 -7.20 -27.39 2.17
C GLY A 161 -6.81 -26.12 1.40
N LEU A 162 -6.44 -25.04 2.08
CA LEU A 162 -6.07 -23.77 1.42
C LEU A 162 -4.91 -23.94 0.41
N ILE A 163 -3.98 -24.87 0.68
CA ILE A 163 -2.88 -25.16 -0.23
C ILE A 163 -3.39 -25.82 -1.53
N TYR A 164 -4.42 -26.66 -1.46
CA TYR A 164 -5.06 -27.25 -2.64
C TYR A 164 -5.72 -26.17 -3.50
N PHE A 165 -6.43 -25.23 -2.86
CA PHE A 165 -6.98 -24.06 -3.55
C PHE A 165 -5.88 -23.27 -4.28
N GLY A 166 -4.82 -22.88 -3.57
CA GLY A 166 -3.73 -22.13 -4.17
C GLY A 166 -3.04 -22.88 -5.32
N ARG A 167 -2.89 -24.22 -5.22
CA ARG A 167 -2.35 -25.05 -6.30
C ARG A 167 -3.26 -25.07 -7.52
N ALA A 168 -4.58 -25.19 -7.33
CA ALA A 168 -5.56 -25.11 -8.40
C ALA A 168 -5.55 -23.74 -9.09
N ILE A 169 -5.41 -22.64 -8.34
CA ILE A 169 -5.22 -21.30 -8.91
C ILE A 169 -3.96 -21.22 -9.78
N GLN A 170 -2.86 -21.83 -9.32
CA GLN A 170 -1.63 -21.89 -10.11
C GLN A 170 -1.81 -22.69 -11.41
N ASP A 171 -2.60 -23.76 -11.40
CA ASP A 171 -2.91 -24.54 -12.61
C ASP A 171 -3.70 -23.71 -13.62
N ILE A 172 -4.79 -23.05 -13.20
CA ILE A 172 -5.61 -22.25 -14.13
C ILE A 172 -4.87 -21.03 -14.68
N LEU A 173 -3.91 -20.46 -13.93
CA LEU A 173 -3.04 -19.40 -14.42
C LEU A 173 -2.17 -19.89 -15.59
N ASN A 174 -1.80 -21.17 -15.64
CA ASN A 174 -1.05 -21.74 -16.77
C ASN A 174 -1.95 -22.10 -17.96
N VAL A 175 -3.21 -22.44 -17.72
CA VAL A 175 -4.20 -22.76 -18.76
C VAL A 175 -4.68 -21.49 -19.47
N GLY A 176 -5.18 -20.51 -18.71
CA GLY A 176 -5.67 -19.24 -19.25
C GLY A 176 -4.57 -18.20 -19.33
N LEU A 177 -3.70 -18.27 -20.34
CA LEU A 177 -2.51 -17.40 -20.46
C LEU A 177 -2.82 -15.89 -20.51
N TYR A 178 -3.98 -15.51 -21.04
CA TYR A 178 -4.42 -14.11 -21.17
C TYR A 178 -5.52 -13.71 -20.19
N ILE A 179 -6.08 -14.67 -19.44
CA ILE A 179 -7.14 -14.42 -18.47
C ILE A 179 -6.56 -13.74 -17.24
N GLN A 180 -7.25 -12.71 -16.73
CA GLN A 180 -7.03 -12.17 -15.40
C GLN A 180 -7.95 -12.88 -14.39
N VAL A 181 -7.35 -13.45 -13.36
CA VAL A 181 -8.02 -14.27 -12.36
C VAL A 181 -8.27 -13.44 -11.11
N HIS A 182 -9.52 -13.37 -10.66
CA HIS A 182 -9.91 -12.62 -9.46
C HIS A 182 -10.42 -13.58 -8.40
N ILE A 183 -9.80 -13.60 -7.23
CA ILE A 183 -10.30 -14.39 -6.10
C ILE A 183 -11.34 -13.56 -5.35
N TRP A 184 -12.56 -14.09 -5.23
CA TRP A 184 -13.67 -13.39 -4.60
C TRP A 184 -13.66 -13.60 -3.09
N LEU A 185 -13.24 -12.57 -2.36
CA LEU A 185 -12.95 -12.64 -0.93
C LEU A 185 -13.83 -11.68 -0.14
N ASN A 186 -14.27 -12.11 1.03
CA ASN A 186 -14.86 -11.24 2.04
C ASN A 186 -13.76 -10.43 2.76
N MET A 187 -14.07 -9.22 3.21
CA MET A 187 -13.08 -8.42 3.96
C MET A 187 -12.63 -9.06 5.28
N ILE A 188 -13.50 -9.86 5.90
CA ILE A 188 -13.32 -10.49 7.21
C ILE A 188 -13.71 -11.95 7.08
N ASP A 189 -13.02 -12.84 7.79
CA ASP A 189 -13.44 -14.23 7.92
C ASP A 189 -14.55 -14.30 8.99
N THR A 190 -15.76 -14.66 8.56
CA THR A 190 -16.93 -14.78 9.45
C THR A 190 -17.58 -16.14 9.22
N PRO A 191 -17.13 -17.18 9.96
CA PRO A 191 -17.61 -18.55 9.78
C PRO A 191 -19.14 -18.70 9.88
N GLU A 192 -19.80 -17.85 10.68
CA GLU A 192 -21.26 -17.82 10.81
C GLU A 192 -22.02 -17.45 9.53
N LEU A 193 -21.35 -16.80 8.56
CA LEU A 193 -21.91 -16.42 7.28
C LEU A 193 -21.62 -17.45 6.17
N GLU A 194 -20.82 -18.48 6.44
CA GLU A 194 -20.62 -19.58 5.50
C GLU A 194 -21.87 -20.47 5.48
N THR A 195 -22.72 -20.28 4.46
CA THR A 195 -23.90 -21.11 4.22
C THR A 195 -23.64 -22.08 3.07
N ASN A 196 -24.11 -23.33 3.21
CA ASN A 196 -24.14 -24.27 2.11
C ASN A 196 -25.47 -24.16 1.37
N ASP A 197 -25.40 -23.84 0.08
CA ASP A 197 -26.57 -23.86 -0.78
C ASP A 197 -26.90 -25.32 -1.18
N ILE A 198 -28.16 -25.53 -1.59
CA ILE A 198 -28.61 -26.84 -2.05
C ILE A 198 -27.83 -27.21 -3.31
N GLY A 199 -27.09 -28.33 -3.23
CA GLY A 199 -26.28 -28.83 -4.34
C GLY A 199 -24.79 -28.49 -4.25
N ASP A 200 -24.33 -27.81 -3.20
CA ASP A 200 -22.90 -27.65 -2.95
C ASP A 200 -22.21 -29.01 -2.78
N LEU A 201 -20.94 -29.12 -3.19
CA LEU A 201 -20.16 -30.36 -3.01
C LEU A 201 -19.65 -30.55 -1.59
N ALA A 202 -19.45 -29.48 -0.82
CA ALA A 202 -18.87 -29.55 0.52
C ALA A 202 -19.62 -30.52 1.48
N PRO A 203 -20.97 -30.56 1.51
CA PRO A 203 -21.72 -31.54 2.30
C PRO A 203 -21.53 -33.02 1.91
N PHE A 204 -20.99 -33.31 0.73
CA PHE A 204 -20.71 -34.68 0.28
C PHE A 204 -19.34 -35.21 0.73
N ALA A 205 -18.54 -34.38 1.42
CA ALA A 205 -17.28 -34.83 2.01
C ALA A 205 -17.53 -35.98 3.00
N ARG A 206 -16.79 -37.08 2.84
CA ARG A 206 -16.98 -38.28 3.67
C ARG A 206 -16.53 -38.02 5.11
N ALA A 207 -17.28 -38.56 6.08
CA ALA A 207 -17.14 -38.24 7.51
C ALA A 207 -15.75 -38.56 8.08
N GLU A 208 -15.05 -39.53 7.51
CA GLU A 208 -13.70 -39.95 7.90
C GLU A 208 -12.65 -38.87 7.64
N TYR A 209 -12.91 -37.94 6.72
CA TYR A 209 -12.04 -36.80 6.43
C TYR A 209 -12.43 -35.54 7.23
N LEU A 210 -13.57 -35.57 7.93
CA LEU A 210 -14.11 -34.44 8.70
C LEU A 210 -13.80 -34.56 10.21
N THR A 211 -12.74 -35.27 10.60
CA THR A 211 -12.39 -35.51 12.01
C THR A 211 -12.40 -34.21 12.81
N PRO A 212 -13.26 -34.07 13.83
CA PRO A 212 -13.42 -32.80 14.52
C PRO A 212 -12.17 -32.50 15.34
N ALA A 213 -11.56 -31.34 15.07
CA ALA A 213 -10.65 -30.74 16.03
C ALA A 213 -11.46 -30.41 17.30
N VAL A 214 -11.04 -30.95 18.45
CA VAL A 214 -11.59 -30.55 19.76
C VAL A 214 -11.11 -29.12 20.03
N GLY A 215 -11.89 -28.14 19.58
CA GLY A 215 -11.54 -26.73 19.66
C GLY A 215 -12.75 -25.88 20.07
N PRO A 216 -12.51 -24.66 20.60
CA PRO A 216 -13.58 -23.71 20.86
C PRO A 216 -14.29 -23.33 19.55
N SER A 217 -15.56 -22.91 19.65
CA SER A 217 -16.33 -22.39 18.51
C SER A 217 -15.57 -21.28 17.79
N LEU A 218 -15.52 -21.35 16.46
CA LEU A 218 -14.84 -20.39 15.60
C LEU A 218 -15.45 -19.00 15.78
N LYS A 219 -14.60 -18.01 16.05
CA LYS A 219 -15.00 -16.59 16.13
C LYS A 219 -14.63 -15.91 14.82
N ALA A 220 -15.30 -14.81 14.50
CA ALA A 220 -14.91 -13.96 13.39
C ALA A 220 -13.44 -13.53 13.53
N ASP A 221 -12.68 -13.69 12.46
CA ASP A 221 -11.27 -13.35 12.40
C ASP A 221 -11.02 -12.22 11.39
N LEU A 222 -10.60 -11.07 11.93
CA LEU A 222 -10.45 -9.82 11.18
C LEU A 222 -9.49 -9.90 9.99
N PHE A 223 -8.46 -10.76 10.04
CA PHE A 223 -7.50 -10.90 8.95
C PHE A 223 -7.43 -12.34 8.39
N GLY A 224 -8.35 -13.23 8.77
CA GLY A 224 -8.31 -14.64 8.35
C GLY A 224 -8.35 -14.77 6.82
N THR A 225 -9.27 -14.06 6.18
CA THR A 225 -9.36 -13.99 4.72
C THR A 225 -8.15 -13.34 4.06
N TRP A 226 -7.54 -12.34 4.71
CA TRP A 226 -6.34 -11.71 4.19
C TRP A 226 -5.12 -12.64 4.27
N GLU A 227 -4.99 -13.44 5.33
CA GLU A 227 -3.94 -14.46 5.43
C GLU A 227 -4.12 -15.55 4.38
N ALA A 228 -5.36 -15.97 4.13
CA ALA A 228 -5.66 -16.89 3.06
C ALA A 228 -5.19 -16.35 1.70
N TRP A 229 -5.48 -15.08 1.42
CA TRP A 229 -4.97 -14.38 0.25
C TRP A 229 -3.43 -14.30 0.21
N ASP A 230 -2.78 -13.95 1.33
CA ASP A 230 -1.32 -13.84 1.44
C ASP A 230 -0.65 -15.19 1.10
N VAL A 231 -1.21 -16.31 1.56
CA VAL A 231 -0.78 -17.67 1.21
C VAL A 231 -0.97 -17.95 -0.29
N ILE A 232 -2.15 -17.68 -0.84
CA ILE A 232 -2.45 -17.91 -2.26
C ILE A 232 -1.49 -17.13 -3.15
N ARG A 233 -1.30 -15.83 -2.91
CA ARG A 233 -0.42 -14.99 -3.74
C ARG A 233 1.04 -15.39 -3.61
N LYS A 234 1.50 -15.82 -2.43
CA LYS A 234 2.87 -16.34 -2.23
C LYS A 234 3.08 -17.64 -3.01
N LEU A 235 2.14 -18.58 -2.95
CA LEU A 235 2.22 -19.83 -3.71
C LEU A 235 2.22 -19.59 -5.23
N CYS A 236 1.43 -18.61 -5.67
CA CYS A 236 1.38 -18.16 -7.06
C CYS A 236 2.54 -17.20 -7.42
N LYS A 237 3.53 -16.99 -6.54
CA LYS A 237 4.71 -16.15 -6.76
C LYS A 237 4.39 -14.73 -7.22
N TYR A 238 3.35 -14.11 -6.65
CA TYR A 238 2.92 -12.74 -6.93
C TYR A 238 2.63 -12.49 -8.42
N GLN A 239 1.98 -13.45 -9.09
CA GLN A 239 1.68 -13.35 -10.52
C GLN A 239 0.83 -12.10 -10.85
N PRO A 240 1.21 -11.28 -11.85
CA PRO A 240 0.56 -9.99 -12.12
C PRO A 240 -0.84 -10.10 -12.75
N ARG A 241 -1.29 -11.33 -13.08
CA ARG A 241 -2.65 -11.62 -13.55
C ARG A 241 -3.60 -12.08 -12.44
N LEU A 242 -3.11 -12.18 -11.20
CA LEU A 242 -3.89 -12.63 -10.06
C LEU A 242 -4.28 -11.41 -9.20
N PHE A 243 -5.59 -11.19 -9.08
CA PHE A 243 -6.18 -10.04 -8.40
C PHE A 243 -7.19 -10.47 -7.34
N VAL A 244 -7.61 -9.51 -6.52
CA VAL A 244 -8.69 -9.69 -5.54
C VAL A 244 -9.97 -9.04 -6.06
N ALA A 245 -11.08 -9.78 -5.96
CA ALA A 245 -12.43 -9.22 -5.97
C ALA A 245 -12.91 -9.17 -4.51
N LEU A 246 -13.02 -7.96 -3.94
CA LEU A 246 -13.28 -7.77 -2.52
C LEU A 246 -14.75 -7.44 -2.27
N SER A 247 -15.42 -8.26 -1.48
CA SER A 247 -16.81 -8.07 -1.08
C SER A 247 -16.93 -7.12 0.10
N LEU A 248 -17.66 -6.01 -0.10
CA LEU A 248 -17.88 -5.01 0.94
C LEU A 248 -19.02 -5.44 1.88
N PRO A 249 -18.72 -5.73 3.16
CA PRO A 249 -19.74 -6.11 4.12
C PRO A 249 -20.65 -4.92 4.45
N LYS A 250 -21.88 -5.21 4.90
CA LYS A 250 -22.85 -4.18 5.34
C LYS A 250 -22.28 -3.24 6.42
N GLN A 251 -21.42 -3.76 7.29
CA GLN A 251 -20.66 -3.00 8.28
C GLN A 251 -19.18 -3.20 8.02
N LEU A 252 -18.45 -2.11 7.76
CA LEU A 252 -17.02 -2.17 7.46
C LEU A 252 -16.20 -2.56 8.70
N PRO A 253 -15.10 -3.32 8.52
CA PRO A 253 -14.15 -3.60 9.59
C PRO A 253 -13.41 -2.33 10.08
N PRO A 254 -12.65 -2.44 11.18
CA PRO A 254 -11.72 -1.39 11.61
C PRO A 254 -10.75 -0.93 10.51
N MET A 255 -10.24 0.29 10.65
CA MET A 255 -9.35 0.93 9.68
C MET A 255 -8.11 0.09 9.32
N SER A 256 -7.54 -0.64 10.29
CA SER A 256 -6.37 -1.51 10.05
C SER A 256 -6.62 -2.58 8.99
N VAL A 257 -7.80 -3.22 9.01
CA VAL A 257 -8.18 -4.23 8.00
C VAL A 257 -8.45 -3.57 6.65
N GLN A 258 -9.09 -2.39 6.65
CA GLN A 258 -9.36 -1.66 5.41
C GLN A 258 -8.07 -1.22 4.70
N LEU A 259 -7.09 -0.68 5.44
CA LEU A 259 -5.79 -0.27 4.92
C LEU A 259 -4.98 -1.47 4.42
N ARG A 260 -5.09 -2.61 5.12
CA ARG A 260 -4.47 -3.86 4.68
C ARG A 260 -4.94 -4.26 3.28
N TRP A 261 -6.25 -4.28 3.05
CA TRP A 261 -6.82 -4.60 1.74
C TRP A 261 -6.51 -3.54 0.67
N GLN A 262 -6.40 -2.26 1.04
CA GLN A 262 -6.00 -1.20 0.10
C GLN A 262 -4.56 -1.39 -0.42
N SER A 263 -3.68 -2.00 0.37
CA SER A 263 -2.31 -2.30 -0.07
C SER A 263 -2.23 -3.46 -1.07
N GLU A 264 -3.28 -4.29 -1.16
CA GLU A 264 -3.33 -5.49 -1.99
C GLU A 264 -3.85 -5.16 -3.42
N PRO A 265 -3.60 -6.02 -4.42
CA PRO A 265 -4.05 -5.80 -5.81
C PRO A 265 -5.56 -6.07 -5.96
N VAL A 266 -6.39 -5.25 -5.32
CA VAL A 266 -7.85 -5.26 -5.45
C VAL A 266 -8.23 -4.62 -6.77
N HIS A 267 -8.80 -5.42 -7.68
CA HIS A 267 -9.26 -4.94 -8.98
C HIS A 267 -10.78 -4.81 -9.06
N ILE A 268 -11.53 -5.52 -8.20
CA ILE A 268 -13.00 -5.49 -8.18
C ILE A 268 -13.49 -5.27 -6.75
N LEU A 269 -14.48 -4.40 -6.56
CA LEU A 269 -15.26 -4.23 -5.34
C LEU A 269 -16.68 -4.72 -5.60
N THR A 270 -17.14 -5.73 -4.87
CA THR A 270 -18.52 -6.21 -4.99
C THR A 270 -19.38 -5.63 -3.87
N ILE A 271 -20.52 -5.05 -4.23
CA ILE A 271 -21.44 -4.38 -3.30
C ILE A 271 -22.81 -5.03 -3.43
N ALA A 272 -23.19 -5.79 -2.40
CA ALA A 272 -24.52 -6.38 -2.32
C ALA A 272 -25.61 -5.32 -2.10
N GLY A 273 -26.79 -5.54 -2.66
CA GLY A 273 -27.97 -4.70 -2.41
C GLY A 273 -28.28 -4.52 -0.91
N SER A 274 -27.97 -5.53 -0.09
CA SER A 274 -28.12 -5.49 1.38
C SER A 274 -27.18 -4.52 2.10
N SER A 275 -26.09 -4.07 1.45
CA SER A 275 -25.12 -3.11 2.01
C SER A 275 -25.61 -1.67 1.89
N PHE A 276 -26.63 -1.40 1.07
CA PHE A 276 -27.24 -0.08 0.94
C PHE A 276 -28.26 0.17 2.06
N ILE A 277 -28.29 1.41 2.55
CA ILE A 277 -29.29 1.91 3.50
C ILE A 277 -30.23 2.87 2.79
N LYS A 278 -31.48 2.98 3.24
CA LYS A 278 -32.45 3.91 2.65
C LYS A 278 -32.28 5.31 3.27
N ASN A 279 -32.23 6.34 2.44
CA ASN A 279 -32.27 7.73 2.92
C ASN A 279 -33.71 8.16 3.31
N GLN A 280 -33.88 9.39 3.80
CA GLN A 280 -35.20 9.93 4.18
C GLN A 280 -36.23 9.94 3.04
N LYS A 281 -35.78 9.96 1.79
CA LYS A 281 -36.63 9.91 0.59
C LYS A 281 -36.88 8.48 0.08
N GLY A 282 -36.29 7.46 0.72
CA GLY A 282 -36.42 6.05 0.39
C GLY A 282 -35.42 5.51 -0.65
N TYR A 283 -34.48 6.32 -1.14
CA TYR A 283 -33.47 5.89 -2.12
C TYR A 283 -32.29 5.16 -1.44
N PRO A 284 -31.69 4.15 -2.10
CA PRO A 284 -30.52 3.45 -1.58
C PRO A 284 -29.29 4.38 -1.59
N VAL A 285 -28.56 4.40 -0.47
CA VAL A 285 -27.31 5.13 -0.30
C VAL A 285 -26.33 4.29 0.52
N LEU A 286 -25.04 4.49 0.32
CA LEU A 286 -24.00 3.93 1.18
C LEU A 286 -23.74 4.84 2.38
N SER A 287 -23.30 4.25 3.50
CA SER A 287 -22.88 5.02 4.67
C SER A 287 -21.64 5.87 4.38
N LYS A 288 -21.38 6.88 5.23
CA LYS A 288 -20.21 7.75 5.07
C LYS A 288 -18.88 7.01 5.12
N THR A 289 -18.83 5.91 5.87
CA THR A 289 -17.64 5.06 5.99
C THR A 289 -17.34 4.33 4.68
N HIS A 290 -18.37 3.80 4.01
CA HIS A 290 -18.26 3.21 2.68
C HIS A 290 -17.89 4.23 1.61
N GLN A 291 -18.50 5.42 1.65
CA GLN A 291 -18.15 6.52 0.73
C GLN A 291 -16.66 6.89 0.86
N ALA A 292 -16.14 6.95 2.10
CA ALA A 292 -14.72 7.25 2.36
C ALA A 292 -13.80 6.12 1.88
N LEU A 293 -14.14 4.86 2.12
CA LEU A 293 -13.37 3.71 1.62
C LEU A 293 -13.32 3.70 0.09
N ILE A 294 -14.47 3.85 -0.58
CA ILE A 294 -14.54 3.90 -2.04
C ILE A 294 -13.72 5.08 -2.57
N ALA A 295 -13.83 6.27 -1.97
CA ALA A 295 -13.04 7.42 -2.39
C ALA A 295 -11.54 7.18 -2.26
N ARG A 296 -11.10 6.47 -1.22
CA ARG A 296 -9.70 6.11 -1.02
C ARG A 296 -9.22 5.06 -2.03
N MET A 297 -10.01 4.02 -2.30
CA MET A 297 -9.70 2.99 -3.31
C MET A 297 -9.69 3.56 -4.74
N MET A 298 -10.60 4.48 -5.07
CA MET A 298 -10.69 5.11 -6.39
C MET A 298 -9.57 6.12 -6.67
N ARG A 299 -8.75 6.42 -5.67
CA ARG A 299 -7.52 7.20 -5.85
C ARG A 299 -6.33 6.36 -6.27
N LEU A 300 -6.38 5.03 -6.10
CA LEU A 300 -5.29 4.12 -6.48
C LEU A 300 -4.93 4.27 -7.95
N ARG A 301 -3.69 3.91 -8.30
CA ARG A 301 -3.21 3.96 -9.70
C ARG A 301 -4.11 3.20 -10.66
N ASN A 302 -4.53 2.01 -10.22
CA ASN A 302 -5.51 1.19 -10.89
C ASN A 302 -6.77 1.19 -9.99
N PRO A 303 -7.72 2.10 -10.21
CA PRO A 303 -8.94 2.13 -9.41
C PRO A 303 -9.73 0.84 -9.65
N PRO A 304 -10.28 0.21 -8.61
CA PRO A 304 -11.03 -1.02 -8.76
C PRO A 304 -12.39 -0.76 -9.45
N TRP A 305 -12.88 -1.75 -10.17
CA TRP A 305 -14.22 -1.76 -10.72
C TRP A 305 -15.25 -2.03 -9.62
N ILE A 306 -16.49 -1.59 -9.81
CA ILE A 306 -17.58 -1.86 -8.89
C ILE A 306 -18.53 -2.86 -9.54
N ILE A 307 -18.83 -3.96 -8.88
CA ILE A 307 -19.92 -4.87 -9.29
C ILE A 307 -21.05 -4.75 -8.28
N LEU A 308 -22.25 -4.42 -8.78
CA LEU A 308 -23.47 -4.40 -7.98
C LEU A 308 -24.10 -5.79 -7.99
N CYS A 309 -24.21 -6.40 -6.81
CA CYS A 309 -24.71 -7.76 -6.64
C CYS A 309 -26.17 -7.74 -6.18
N ASP A 310 -27.03 -8.46 -6.90
CA ASP A 310 -28.44 -8.71 -6.56
C ASP A 310 -29.25 -7.43 -6.30
N VAL A 311 -29.02 -6.40 -7.11
CA VAL A 311 -29.70 -5.08 -7.02
C VAL A 311 -30.99 -4.99 -7.86
N GLY A 312 -31.42 -6.11 -8.45
CA GLY A 312 -32.57 -6.22 -9.36
C GLY A 312 -32.17 -6.52 -10.81
N PRO A 313 -33.13 -6.92 -11.66
CA PRO A 313 -32.88 -7.23 -13.06
C PRO A 313 -32.54 -5.97 -13.87
N ILE A 314 -31.92 -6.18 -15.04
CA ILE A 314 -31.64 -5.10 -16.00
C ILE A 314 -32.97 -4.54 -16.52
N ALA A 315 -33.12 -3.21 -16.45
CA ALA A 315 -34.36 -2.53 -16.84
C ALA A 315 -34.69 -2.76 -18.34
N GLY A 316 -35.96 -2.97 -18.66
CA GLY A 316 -36.41 -3.27 -20.03
C GLY A 316 -36.34 -4.75 -20.42
N TYR A 317 -35.82 -5.62 -19.55
CA TYR A 317 -35.84 -7.06 -19.73
C TYR A 317 -37.03 -7.70 -19.01
N GLU A 318 -38.18 -7.82 -19.68
CA GLU A 318 -39.33 -8.57 -19.14
C GLU A 318 -39.23 -10.05 -19.51
N VAL A 319 -39.05 -10.91 -18.49
CA VAL A 319 -39.22 -12.36 -18.64
C VAL A 319 -40.70 -12.66 -18.45
N SER A 320 -41.40 -13.01 -19.52
CA SER A 320 -42.79 -13.47 -19.46
C SER A 320 -42.89 -14.82 -18.74
N GLN A 321 -43.14 -14.78 -17.42
CA GLN A 321 -43.55 -15.97 -16.65
C GLN A 321 -45.07 -16.11 -16.66
N SER A 322 -45.62 -16.81 -17.66
CA SER A 322 -46.91 -17.48 -17.57
C SER A 322 -46.92 -18.67 -18.51
N GLY A 323 -47.07 -19.88 -17.96
CA GLY A 323 -46.77 -21.14 -18.65
C GLY A 323 -47.70 -21.55 -19.78
N SER A 324 -47.13 -22.22 -20.77
CA SER A 324 -47.58 -23.51 -21.29
C SER A 324 -46.44 -24.11 -22.12
N GLU A 325 -46.12 -25.38 -21.90
CA GLU A 325 -45.16 -26.15 -22.69
C GLU A 325 -45.56 -26.13 -24.18
N THR A 326 -44.63 -25.65 -25.02
CA THR A 326 -44.36 -25.98 -26.45
C THR A 326 -44.03 -24.72 -27.29
N ASP A 327 -42.80 -24.18 -27.16
CA ASP A 327 -41.92 -23.65 -28.24
C ASP A 327 -40.75 -22.82 -27.63
N PRO A 328 -39.48 -23.02 -28.01
CA PRO A 328 -38.38 -22.20 -27.51
C PRO A 328 -38.05 -21.10 -28.54
N THR A 329 -38.86 -20.04 -28.59
CA THR A 329 -38.43 -18.77 -29.21
C THR A 329 -38.85 -17.58 -28.33
N PRO A 330 -37.91 -16.75 -27.84
CA PRO A 330 -38.26 -15.53 -27.14
C PRO A 330 -38.78 -14.50 -28.17
N ARG A 331 -40.07 -14.18 -28.12
CA ARG A 331 -40.66 -13.07 -28.89
C ARG A 331 -40.49 -11.77 -28.11
N ILE A 332 -39.77 -10.83 -28.70
CA ILE A 332 -39.83 -9.41 -28.36
C ILE A 332 -41.08 -8.86 -29.06
N SER A 333 -42.04 -8.32 -28.29
CA SER A 333 -43.15 -7.56 -28.87
C SER A 333 -42.67 -6.14 -29.17
N PRO A 334 -42.67 -5.67 -30.43
CA PRO A 334 -42.72 -4.26 -30.70
C PRO A 334 -44.18 -3.84 -30.50
N GLU A 335 -44.49 -3.00 -29.51
CA GLU A 335 -45.79 -2.33 -29.49
C GLU A 335 -45.86 -1.37 -30.69
N SER A 336 -46.34 -1.89 -31.82
CA SER A 336 -46.95 -1.11 -32.89
C SER A 336 -48.46 -1.33 -32.82
N ASP A 337 -49.14 -0.60 -31.93
CA ASP A 337 -50.60 -0.46 -31.97
C ASP A 337 -50.99 0.47 -33.12
N SER A 338 -50.99 -0.07 -34.34
CA SER A 338 -51.64 0.56 -35.48
C SER A 338 -53.15 0.28 -35.43
N ASN A 339 -53.91 1.09 -34.69
CA ASN A 339 -55.29 1.53 -34.99
C ASN A 339 -56.04 2.13 -33.78
N SER A 340 -55.54 3.22 -33.21
CA SER A 340 -56.43 4.23 -32.62
C SER A 340 -55.86 5.62 -32.88
N ALA A 341 -56.70 6.56 -33.30
CA ALA A 341 -56.30 7.90 -33.72
C ALA A 341 -55.50 8.62 -32.63
N ALA A 342 -54.47 9.37 -33.04
CA ALA A 342 -53.62 10.14 -32.15
C ALA A 342 -54.47 11.05 -31.23
N PRO A 343 -54.26 11.02 -29.90
CA PRO A 343 -55.02 11.86 -28.99
C PRO A 343 -54.65 13.32 -29.23
N THR A 344 -55.66 14.17 -29.23
CA THR A 344 -55.48 15.60 -29.46
C THR A 344 -54.64 16.23 -28.34
N PRO A 345 -53.95 17.37 -28.57
CA PRO A 345 -53.20 18.07 -27.53
C PRO A 345 -54.02 18.41 -26.28
N ALA A 346 -55.34 18.52 -26.40
CA ALA A 346 -56.27 18.72 -25.29
C ALA A 346 -56.46 17.45 -24.41
N GLU A 347 -56.41 16.25 -24.99
CA GLU A 347 -56.49 14.97 -24.27
C GLU A 347 -55.18 14.63 -23.55
N MET A 348 -54.02 15.02 -24.11
CA MET A 348 -52.74 14.99 -23.40
C MET A 348 -52.72 15.94 -22.20
N HIS A 349 -53.35 17.12 -22.32
CA HIS A 349 -53.44 18.08 -21.21
C HIS A 349 -54.39 17.61 -20.10
N HIS A 350 -55.41 16.81 -20.42
CA HIS A 350 -56.30 16.18 -19.42
C HIS A 350 -55.65 14.96 -18.73
N LYS A 351 -54.86 14.13 -19.43
CA LYS A 351 -54.07 13.03 -18.81
C LYS A 351 -53.01 13.54 -17.83
N LEU A 352 -52.51 14.76 -17.99
CA LEU A 352 -51.61 15.40 -17.02
C LEU A 352 -52.31 15.94 -15.75
N LYS A 353 -53.65 16.06 -15.74
CA LYS A 353 -54.40 16.71 -14.65
C LYS A 353 -55.30 15.79 -13.83
N SER A 354 -55.47 14.52 -14.22
CA SER A 354 -56.25 13.55 -13.44
C SER A 354 -55.47 12.25 -13.24
N GLY A 355 -54.65 12.21 -12.19
CA GLY A 355 -53.91 11.01 -11.79
C GLY A 355 -52.92 11.30 -10.66
N SER A 356 -53.40 11.24 -9.42
CA SER A 356 -52.61 11.43 -8.20
C SER A 356 -51.47 10.40 -8.04
N ASN A 357 -50.29 10.86 -7.61
CA ASN A 357 -49.26 10.12 -6.86
C ASN A 357 -48.70 8.80 -7.45
N LYS A 358 -48.15 8.80 -8.68
CA LYS A 358 -47.07 7.86 -9.03
C LYS A 358 -45.74 8.61 -9.02
N LYS A 359 -44.95 8.43 -7.96
CA LYS A 359 -43.54 8.88 -7.91
C LYS A 359 -42.82 8.28 -9.13
N ASN A 360 -42.14 9.09 -9.93
CA ASN A 360 -41.16 8.61 -10.91
C ASN A 360 -40.14 7.74 -10.17
N LEU A 361 -40.28 6.42 -10.26
CA LEU A 361 -39.41 5.45 -9.60
C LEU A 361 -38.29 5.15 -10.59
N ASP A 362 -37.09 5.61 -10.27
CA ASP A 362 -35.86 5.25 -10.98
C ASP A 362 -35.76 3.71 -11.08
N PRO A 363 -35.62 3.13 -12.29
CA PRO A 363 -35.57 1.69 -12.47
C PRO A 363 -34.27 1.06 -11.99
N THR A 364 -33.18 1.84 -11.89
CA THR A 364 -31.84 1.36 -11.48
C THR A 364 -31.27 2.21 -10.33
N PRO A 365 -31.99 2.34 -9.18
CA PRO A 365 -31.68 3.34 -8.16
C PRO A 365 -30.31 3.14 -7.49
N HIS A 366 -29.81 1.91 -7.42
CA HIS A 366 -28.47 1.61 -6.89
C HIS A 366 -27.37 2.10 -7.84
N LEU A 367 -27.52 1.87 -9.15
CA LEU A 367 -26.58 2.33 -10.17
C LEU A 367 -26.56 3.86 -10.23
N SER A 368 -27.73 4.50 -10.29
CA SER A 368 -27.87 5.96 -10.25
C SER A 368 -27.16 6.57 -9.04
N TYR A 369 -27.24 5.91 -7.87
CA TYR A 369 -26.51 6.36 -6.69
C TYR A 369 -24.98 6.25 -6.84
N ILE A 370 -24.46 5.15 -7.38
CA ILE A 370 -23.01 4.99 -7.58
C ILE A 370 -22.49 5.97 -8.65
N ARG A 371 -23.23 6.20 -9.74
CA ARG A 371 -22.91 7.24 -10.73
C ARG A 371 -22.94 8.64 -10.11
N ASN A 372 -23.88 8.92 -9.20
CA ASN A 372 -23.87 10.16 -8.44
C ASN A 372 -22.67 10.28 -7.48
N LEU A 373 -22.23 9.16 -6.89
CA LEU A 373 -21.04 9.10 -6.03
C LEU A 373 -19.76 9.35 -6.83
N GLN A 374 -19.68 8.89 -8.08
CA GLN A 374 -18.59 9.19 -9.02
C GLN A 374 -18.44 10.70 -9.25
N GLN A 375 -19.54 11.41 -9.47
CA GLN A 375 -19.53 12.87 -9.67
C GLN A 375 -19.16 13.65 -8.40
N LYS A 376 -19.34 13.04 -7.22
CA LYS A 376 -19.09 13.65 -5.91
C LYS A 376 -17.76 13.23 -5.29
N GLN A 377 -16.84 12.70 -6.08
CA GLN A 377 -15.51 12.36 -5.57
C GLN A 377 -14.77 13.61 -5.08
N PRO A 378 -14.06 13.52 -3.95
CA PRO A 378 -13.29 14.65 -3.41
C PRO A 378 -12.16 15.03 -4.37
N SER A 379 -11.89 16.33 -4.49
CA SER A 379 -10.80 16.84 -5.33
C SER A 379 -9.43 16.30 -4.90
N ARG A 380 -8.51 16.22 -5.85
CA ARG A 380 -7.12 15.81 -5.60
C ARG A 380 -6.35 16.94 -4.92
N THR A 381 -5.51 16.56 -3.96
CA THR A 381 -4.51 17.44 -3.36
C THR A 381 -3.44 17.84 -4.40
N PRO A 382 -2.66 18.92 -4.17
CA PRO A 382 -1.56 19.29 -5.07
C PRO A 382 -0.57 18.15 -5.32
N MET A 383 -0.20 17.39 -4.28
CA MET A 383 0.66 16.21 -4.39
C MET A 383 0.02 15.11 -5.25
N GLU A 384 -1.26 14.82 -5.06
CA GLU A 384 -1.96 13.82 -5.87
C GLU A 384 -2.07 14.20 -7.35
N ARG A 385 -2.23 15.50 -7.65
CA ARG A 385 -2.24 16.00 -9.05
C ARG A 385 -0.86 15.90 -9.69
N PHE A 386 0.18 16.31 -8.98
CA PHE A 386 1.56 16.21 -9.46
C PHE A 386 2.00 14.75 -9.64
N GLY A 387 1.56 13.88 -8.74
CA GLY A 387 1.92 12.47 -8.71
C GLY A 387 1.19 11.56 -9.69
N VAL A 388 0.24 12.07 -10.49
CA VAL A 388 -0.46 11.27 -11.50
C VAL A 388 0.53 10.63 -12.47
N GLY A 389 0.51 9.29 -12.54
CA GLY A 389 1.43 8.49 -13.35
C GLY A 389 2.67 8.01 -12.60
N TYR A 390 3.01 8.62 -11.46
CA TYR A 390 4.14 8.25 -10.61
C TYR A 390 3.75 7.35 -9.42
N GLN A 391 2.44 7.12 -9.20
CA GLN A 391 1.97 6.23 -8.14
C GLN A 391 2.56 4.81 -8.29
N ASP A 392 3.23 4.34 -7.24
CA ASP A 392 3.90 3.04 -7.21
C ASP A 392 4.84 2.81 -8.41
N TYR A 393 5.38 3.88 -9.00
CA TYR A 393 6.36 3.81 -10.08
C TYR A 393 7.77 3.86 -9.51
N LEU A 394 8.55 2.80 -9.71
CA LEU A 394 9.89 2.65 -9.17
C LEU A 394 10.89 3.47 -10.00
N GLN A 395 11.54 4.45 -9.36
CA GLN A 395 12.58 5.28 -9.97
C GLN A 395 13.90 5.05 -9.26
N ALA A 396 15.01 5.00 -10.00
CA ALA A 396 16.32 5.06 -9.38
C ALA A 396 16.52 6.44 -8.71
N PRO A 397 17.05 6.51 -7.48
CA PRO A 397 17.43 7.76 -6.86
C PRO A 397 18.42 8.53 -7.75
N LEU A 398 18.25 9.85 -7.81
CA LEU A 398 19.15 10.70 -8.59
C LEU A 398 20.57 10.68 -8.00
N GLN A 399 21.56 10.89 -8.86
CA GLN A 399 22.96 10.96 -8.46
C GLN A 399 23.63 12.23 -9.03
N PRO A 400 23.25 13.44 -8.57
CA PRO A 400 23.70 14.69 -9.17
C PRO A 400 25.21 14.93 -9.05
N LEU A 401 25.87 14.28 -8.09
CA LEU A 401 27.32 14.39 -7.93
C LEU A 401 28.08 13.69 -9.06
N THR A 402 27.63 12.50 -9.47
CA THR A 402 28.29 11.67 -10.49
C THR A 402 27.78 11.97 -11.89
N VAL A 403 26.48 12.29 -12.03
CA VAL A 403 25.82 12.54 -13.32
C VAL A 403 25.39 14.00 -13.42
N ASN A 404 25.63 14.62 -14.58
CA ASN A 404 25.10 15.95 -14.85
C ASN A 404 23.62 15.84 -15.21
N LEU A 405 22.76 16.48 -14.41
CA LEU A 405 21.32 16.47 -14.62
C LEU A 405 20.91 17.18 -15.92
N GLU A 406 19.84 16.68 -16.53
CA GLU A 406 19.21 17.29 -17.69
C GLU A 406 18.32 18.47 -17.30
N SER A 407 18.03 19.35 -18.26
CA SER A 407 17.21 20.55 -18.01
C SER A 407 15.80 20.21 -17.50
N ILE A 408 15.20 19.12 -17.99
CA ILE A 408 13.85 18.71 -17.56
C ILE A 408 13.82 18.33 -16.08
N THR A 409 14.89 17.73 -15.55
CA THR A 409 15.00 17.35 -14.15
C THR A 409 15.01 18.59 -13.25
N TYR A 410 15.79 19.62 -13.60
CA TYR A 410 15.75 20.90 -12.90
C TYR A 410 14.38 21.57 -12.98
N GLU A 411 13.69 21.49 -14.11
CA GLU A 411 12.35 22.06 -14.27
C GLU A 411 11.33 21.41 -13.34
N VAL A 412 11.40 20.09 -13.17
CA VAL A 412 10.56 19.39 -12.20
C VAL A 412 10.82 19.88 -10.78
N PHE A 413 12.10 20.06 -10.39
CA PHE A 413 12.44 20.62 -9.07
C PHE A 413 11.90 22.04 -8.87
N GLU A 414 11.96 22.87 -9.90
CA GLU A 414 11.56 24.27 -9.87
C GLU A 414 10.04 24.48 -9.86
N LYS A 415 9.26 23.44 -10.17
CA LYS A 415 7.79 23.47 -10.06
C LYS A 415 7.29 23.48 -8.61
N ASP A 416 8.13 23.17 -7.63
CA ASP A 416 7.78 23.26 -6.21
C ASP A 416 8.01 24.67 -5.66
N PRO A 417 6.95 25.46 -5.41
CA PRO A 417 7.12 26.80 -4.87
C PRO A 417 7.51 26.80 -3.38
N ILE A 418 7.06 25.80 -2.62
CA ILE A 418 7.18 25.71 -1.16
C ILE A 418 8.65 25.55 -0.78
N LYS A 419 9.37 24.65 -1.45
CA LYS A 419 10.80 24.42 -1.21
C LYS A 419 11.59 25.73 -1.24
N TYR A 420 11.53 26.47 -2.35
CA TYR A 420 12.33 27.68 -2.54
C TYR A 420 11.88 28.86 -1.68
N GLU A 421 10.58 28.93 -1.34
CA GLU A 421 10.07 29.91 -0.39
C GLU A 421 10.62 29.66 1.02
N TRP A 422 10.73 28.41 1.45
CA TRP A 422 11.31 28.06 2.76
C TRP A 422 12.80 28.39 2.82
N TYR A 423 13.55 28.14 1.74
CA TYR A 423 14.94 28.60 1.65
C TYR A 423 15.06 30.13 1.69
N GLU A 424 14.18 30.88 1.00
CA GLU A 424 14.15 32.36 1.07
C GLU A 424 13.91 32.83 2.52
N ARG A 425 12.94 32.24 3.22
CA ARG A 425 12.66 32.56 4.64
C ARG A 425 13.84 32.24 5.55
N ALA A 426 14.48 31.08 5.39
CA ALA A 426 15.64 30.68 6.18
C ALA A 426 16.82 31.65 5.98
N ILE A 427 17.11 32.03 4.72
CA ILE A 427 18.17 32.99 4.39
C ILE A 427 17.84 34.37 4.96
N ALA A 428 16.59 34.84 4.79
CA ALA A 428 16.16 36.15 5.29
C ALA A 428 16.27 36.21 6.83
N LYS A 429 15.84 35.15 7.52
CA LYS A 429 15.98 35.04 8.98
C LYS A 429 17.45 35.03 9.41
N ALA A 430 18.29 34.23 8.77
CA ALA A 430 19.73 34.19 9.07
C ALA A 430 20.40 35.56 8.89
N LEU A 431 20.04 36.31 7.84
CA LEU A 431 20.54 37.67 7.61
C LEU A 431 20.06 38.66 8.69
N LYS A 432 18.76 38.63 9.03
CA LYS A 432 18.19 39.47 10.10
C LYS A 432 18.87 39.19 11.44
N ASP A 433 19.06 37.93 11.78
CA ASP A 433 19.73 37.50 13.01
C ASP A 433 21.22 37.89 13.00
N TRP A 434 21.90 37.83 11.85
CA TRP A 434 23.28 38.29 11.69
C TRP A 434 23.42 39.78 12.01
N ALA A 435 22.54 40.61 11.45
CA ALA A 435 22.52 42.05 11.66
C ALA A 435 22.11 42.42 13.10
N ALA A 436 21.05 41.80 13.63
CA ALA A 436 20.55 42.07 14.98
C ALA A 436 21.58 41.73 16.07
N GLN A 437 22.39 40.69 15.85
CA GLN A 437 23.45 40.27 16.78
C GLN A 437 24.77 41.04 16.57
N GLY A 438 24.84 41.93 15.57
CA GLY A 438 26.05 42.69 15.27
C GLY A 438 27.26 41.82 14.91
N LYS A 439 27.04 40.67 14.25
CA LYS A 439 28.11 39.75 13.89
C LYS A 439 29.05 40.38 12.85
N PRO A 440 30.38 40.27 13.01
CA PRO A 440 31.32 40.76 12.00
C PRO A 440 31.15 39.99 10.69
N THR A 441 31.34 40.66 9.55
CA THR A 441 31.29 40.02 8.24
C THR A 441 32.70 39.78 7.69
N CYS A 442 32.83 38.82 6.77
CA CYS A 442 34.11 38.52 6.13
C CYS A 442 34.47 39.50 5.00
N HIS A 443 33.52 40.35 4.57
CA HIS A 443 33.76 41.37 3.56
C HIS A 443 34.33 42.65 4.18
N PRO A 444 35.36 43.29 3.59
CA PRO A 444 35.95 44.53 4.11
C PRO A 444 34.95 45.70 4.29
N GLU A 445 33.99 45.83 3.37
CA GLU A 445 32.93 46.85 3.40
C GLU A 445 31.70 46.47 4.25
N GLY A 446 31.74 45.38 5.02
CA GLY A 446 30.63 45.02 5.91
C GLY A 446 29.49 44.23 5.25
N HIS A 447 29.60 43.82 3.98
CA HIS A 447 28.64 42.92 3.34
C HIS A 447 28.76 41.49 3.89
N VAL A 448 27.65 40.77 4.01
CA VAL A 448 27.68 39.34 4.38
C VAL A 448 28.12 38.53 3.15
N VAL A 449 29.15 37.70 3.28
CA VAL A 449 29.62 36.83 2.18
C VAL A 449 28.73 35.58 2.12
N LEU A 450 27.87 35.48 1.11
CA LEU A 450 26.94 34.37 0.94
C LEU A 450 27.32 33.52 -0.27
N ALA A 451 27.46 32.21 -0.08
CA ALA A 451 27.77 31.27 -1.16
C ALA A 451 26.65 30.24 -1.34
N VAL A 452 26.13 30.13 -2.57
CA VAL A 452 25.24 29.05 -2.99
C VAL A 452 26.08 27.97 -3.67
N VAL A 453 26.18 26.79 -3.07
CA VAL A 453 26.95 25.65 -3.60
C VAL A 453 26.01 24.58 -4.15
N GLY A 454 26.25 24.15 -5.40
CA GLY A 454 25.27 23.37 -6.16
C GLY A 454 24.13 24.26 -6.67
N ALA A 455 24.47 25.37 -7.34
CA ALA A 455 23.50 26.40 -7.70
C ALA A 455 22.45 25.96 -8.75
N GLY A 456 22.69 24.86 -9.48
CA GLY A 456 21.80 24.36 -10.53
C GLY A 456 21.53 25.44 -11.58
N ARG A 457 20.25 25.65 -11.91
CA ARG A 457 19.81 26.73 -12.82
C ARG A 457 19.66 28.09 -12.12
N GLY A 458 20.00 28.21 -10.84
CA GLY A 458 20.01 29.46 -10.08
C GLY A 458 18.74 29.87 -9.32
N PRO A 459 17.74 29.00 -9.02
CA PRO A 459 16.60 29.43 -8.22
C PRO A 459 17.03 29.91 -6.83
N LEU A 460 17.90 29.20 -6.13
CA LEU A 460 18.40 29.60 -4.80
C LEU A 460 19.24 30.87 -4.83
N VAL A 461 19.99 31.13 -5.89
CA VAL A 461 20.72 32.40 -6.09
C VAL A 461 19.72 33.56 -6.13
N THR A 462 18.65 33.40 -6.91
CA THR A 462 17.58 34.40 -7.01
C THR A 462 16.87 34.60 -5.65
N ARG A 463 16.59 33.52 -4.93
CA ARG A 463 15.98 33.56 -3.58
C ARG A 463 16.89 34.24 -2.55
N ALA A 464 18.21 34.01 -2.60
CA ALA A 464 19.16 34.66 -1.71
C ALA A 464 19.22 36.18 -1.92
N ILE A 465 19.20 36.65 -3.17
CA ILE A 465 19.15 38.09 -3.49
C ILE A 465 17.86 38.72 -2.95
N ARG A 466 16.72 38.05 -3.16
CA ARG A 466 15.42 38.52 -2.62
C ARG A 466 15.40 38.59 -1.10
N ALA A 467 15.90 37.54 -0.44
CA ALA A 467 16.02 37.48 1.01
C ALA A 467 16.89 38.61 1.58
N SER A 468 17.97 38.99 0.90
CA SER A 468 18.82 40.13 1.27
C SER A 468 18.09 41.47 1.18
N VAL A 469 17.33 41.68 0.09
CA VAL A 469 16.50 42.88 -0.07
C VAL A 469 15.44 42.96 1.02
N GLU A 470 14.77 41.84 1.32
CA GLU A 470 13.75 41.78 2.38
C GLU A 470 14.35 42.02 3.77
N ALA A 471 15.53 41.46 4.05
CA ALA A 471 16.23 41.62 5.32
C ALA A 471 16.86 43.01 5.50
N GLY A 472 17.06 43.77 4.41
CA GLY A 472 17.80 45.03 4.44
C GLY A 472 19.29 44.85 4.74
N VAL A 473 19.85 43.67 4.47
CA VAL A 473 21.26 43.32 4.74
C VAL A 473 21.99 43.13 3.42
N ALA A 474 23.02 43.93 3.17
CA ALA A 474 23.82 43.82 1.96
C ALA A 474 24.66 42.53 1.93
N ILE A 475 24.63 41.82 0.80
CA ILE A 475 25.34 40.56 0.61
C ILE A 475 26.26 40.60 -0.61
N GLU A 476 27.37 39.86 -0.54
CA GLU A 476 28.17 39.48 -1.71
C GLU A 476 27.85 38.01 -2.05
N VAL A 477 27.30 37.77 -3.25
CA VAL A 477 26.83 36.43 -3.64
C VAL A 477 27.84 35.70 -4.51
N TRP A 478 28.18 34.47 -4.12
CA TRP A 478 28.93 33.51 -4.90
C TRP A 478 28.03 32.34 -5.30
N ALA A 479 28.08 31.91 -6.56
CA ALA A 479 27.34 30.74 -7.04
C ALA A 479 28.31 29.71 -7.62
N VAL A 480 28.37 28.53 -6.99
CA VAL A 480 29.28 27.44 -7.35
C VAL A 480 28.48 26.31 -8.00
N GLU A 481 28.85 25.93 -9.22
CA GLU A 481 28.19 24.85 -9.95
C GLU A 481 29.22 24.04 -10.75
N LYS A 482 29.14 22.70 -10.68
CA LYS A 482 30.04 21.82 -11.43
C LYS A 482 29.52 21.51 -12.84
N ASN A 483 28.20 21.42 -12.99
CA ASN A 483 27.54 21.06 -14.24
C ASN A 483 27.79 22.15 -15.28
N PRO A 484 28.56 21.88 -16.35
CA PRO A 484 28.93 22.89 -17.33
C PRO A 484 27.70 23.46 -18.05
N ASN A 485 26.63 22.69 -18.20
CA ASN A 485 25.42 23.11 -18.91
C ASN A 485 24.60 24.09 -18.06
N ALA A 486 24.40 23.76 -16.78
CA ALA A 486 23.73 24.65 -15.84
C ALA A 486 24.52 25.95 -15.64
N TYR A 487 25.85 25.87 -15.61
CA TYR A 487 26.73 27.04 -15.51
C TYR A 487 26.53 28.06 -16.64
N VAL A 488 26.33 27.61 -17.88
CA VAL A 488 26.05 28.51 -19.02
C VAL A 488 24.76 29.31 -18.80
N LEU A 489 23.74 28.68 -18.20
CA LEU A 489 22.50 29.38 -17.85
C LEU A 489 22.70 30.38 -16.72
N LEU A 490 23.50 30.03 -15.69
CA LEU A 490 23.86 30.97 -14.62
C LEU A 490 24.57 32.22 -15.17
N GLN A 491 25.46 32.08 -16.16
CA GLN A 491 26.10 33.22 -16.82
C GLN A 491 25.09 34.14 -17.49
N ARG A 492 24.09 33.56 -18.18
CA ARG A 492 23.00 34.33 -18.78
C ARG A 492 22.18 35.06 -17.71
N HIS A 493 21.74 34.35 -16.66
CA HIS A 493 21.00 34.96 -15.56
C HIS A 493 21.77 36.06 -14.86
N ASN A 494 23.09 35.90 -14.68
CA ASN A 494 23.89 36.96 -14.10
C ASN A 494 23.89 38.22 -14.98
N SER A 495 24.02 38.07 -16.29
CA SER A 495 23.98 39.20 -17.23
C SER A 495 22.61 39.88 -17.35
N SER A 496 21.51 39.10 -17.33
CA SER A 496 20.18 39.59 -17.71
C SER A 496 19.23 39.80 -16.53
N LEU A 497 19.41 39.08 -15.42
CA LEU A 497 18.49 39.09 -14.27
C LEU A 497 19.17 39.63 -13.00
N TRP A 498 20.42 39.24 -12.73
CA TRP A 498 21.11 39.64 -11.50
C TRP A 498 22.00 40.87 -11.69
N GLY A 499 22.01 41.50 -12.87
CA GLY A 499 22.74 42.76 -13.11
C GLY A 499 24.26 42.66 -12.93
N GLY A 500 24.83 41.47 -13.12
CA GLY A 500 26.25 41.19 -12.97
C GLY A 500 26.75 41.13 -11.52
N CYS A 501 25.86 41.16 -10.52
CA CYS A 501 26.25 41.23 -9.11
C CYS A 501 26.72 39.89 -8.50
N VAL A 502 26.48 38.75 -9.18
CA VAL A 502 26.82 37.42 -8.68
C VAL A 502 28.17 36.97 -9.20
N LYS A 503 29.03 36.47 -8.32
CA LYS A 503 30.32 35.88 -8.70
C LYS A 503 30.15 34.38 -9.00
N LEU A 504 30.26 34.02 -10.28
CA LEU A 504 30.04 32.65 -10.74
C LEU A 504 31.34 31.83 -10.70
N VAL A 505 31.25 30.59 -10.23
CA VAL A 505 32.36 29.65 -10.12
C VAL A 505 31.97 28.30 -10.75
N LYS A 506 32.64 27.94 -11.84
CA LYS A 506 32.51 26.61 -12.44
C LYS A 506 33.48 25.64 -11.75
N SER A 507 33.03 24.95 -10.72
CA SER A 507 33.86 24.01 -9.96
C SER A 507 33.03 23.00 -9.19
N ASP A 508 33.62 21.84 -8.90
CA ASP A 508 33.17 21.01 -7.79
C ASP A 508 33.45 21.75 -6.49
N MET A 509 32.44 21.90 -5.63
CA MET A 509 32.57 22.67 -4.40
C MET A 509 33.71 22.14 -3.51
N ARG A 510 33.98 20.83 -3.53
CA ARG A 510 35.05 20.18 -2.74
C ARG A 510 36.45 20.57 -3.22
N SER A 511 36.57 21.11 -4.43
CA SER A 511 37.82 21.62 -5.01
C SER A 511 37.94 23.14 -4.95
N TRP A 512 36.87 23.85 -4.59
CA TRP A 512 36.84 25.30 -4.53
C TRP A 512 37.71 25.82 -3.39
N LYS A 513 38.48 26.88 -3.63
CA LYS A 513 39.36 27.53 -2.63
C LYS A 513 38.67 28.66 -1.87
N GLY A 514 37.39 28.88 -2.12
CA GLY A 514 36.57 29.90 -1.50
C GLY A 514 36.53 31.23 -2.25
N PRO A 515 35.71 32.17 -1.75
CA PRO A 515 35.62 33.54 -2.25
C PRO A 515 37.00 34.17 -2.37
N HIS A 516 37.24 34.87 -3.48
CA HIS A 516 38.52 35.49 -3.75
C HIS A 516 38.39 36.93 -4.27
N ARG A 517 39.44 37.71 -4.02
CA ARG A 517 39.58 39.11 -4.43
C ARG A 517 40.99 39.36 -4.92
N LEU A 518 41.15 40.33 -5.80
CA LEU A 518 42.47 40.84 -6.18
C LEU A 518 42.97 41.75 -5.05
N ALA A 519 44.23 41.57 -4.64
CA ALA A 519 44.88 42.48 -3.72
C ALA A 519 44.97 43.89 -4.35
N PRO A 520 44.95 44.96 -3.53
CA PRO A 520 45.21 46.32 -4.02
C PRO A 520 46.55 46.37 -4.76
N GLU A 521 46.62 47.08 -5.89
CA GLU A 521 47.86 47.22 -6.66
C GLU A 521 48.94 47.89 -5.80
N SER A 522 49.91 47.10 -5.32
CA SER A 522 51.20 47.61 -4.89
C SER A 522 51.98 47.95 -6.16
N GLY A 523 52.32 49.23 -6.36
CA GLY A 523 52.90 49.79 -7.61
C GLY A 523 54.28 49.29 -8.06
N SER A 524 54.62 48.03 -7.81
CA SER A 524 55.74 47.29 -8.38
C SER A 524 55.17 46.15 -9.22
N GLY A 525 55.70 45.90 -10.42
CA GLY A 525 55.21 44.91 -11.40
C GLY A 525 55.25 43.43 -10.97
N GLU A 526 54.81 43.12 -9.76
CA GLU A 526 54.51 41.79 -9.24
C GLU A 526 53.11 41.34 -9.70
N GLU A 527 52.93 40.04 -9.88
CA GLU A 527 51.63 39.44 -10.23
C GLU A 527 50.57 39.77 -9.17
N GLN A 528 49.35 40.12 -9.60
CA GLN A 528 48.24 40.43 -8.69
C GLN A 528 47.96 39.26 -7.74
N LYS A 529 48.22 39.47 -6.45
CA LYS A 529 48.01 38.46 -5.42
C LYS A 529 46.52 38.24 -5.18
N ILE A 530 46.08 36.98 -5.24
CA ILE A 530 44.69 36.59 -4.92
C ILE A 530 44.57 36.40 -3.40
N ILE A 531 43.59 37.08 -2.79
CA ILE A 531 43.26 36.96 -1.37
C ILE A 531 41.95 36.19 -1.26
N HIS A 532 41.95 35.10 -0.50
CA HIS A 532 40.75 34.34 -0.18
C HIS A 532 40.12 34.83 1.12
N THR A 533 38.79 34.92 1.16
CA THR A 533 38.01 35.31 2.36
C THR A 533 37.03 34.20 2.73
N PRO A 534 36.76 33.96 4.02
CA PRO A 534 35.76 32.98 4.44
C PRO A 534 34.33 33.36 4.02
N ILE A 535 33.44 32.38 4.09
CA ILE A 535 32.00 32.49 3.80
C ILE A 535 31.25 32.70 5.11
N ASP A 536 30.38 33.69 5.19
CA ASP A 536 29.53 33.93 6.37
C ASP A 536 28.31 33.02 6.38
N ILE A 537 27.62 32.90 5.23
CA ILE A 537 26.45 32.03 5.05
C ILE A 537 26.64 31.13 3.83
N LEU A 538 26.60 29.82 4.04
CA LEU A 538 26.64 28.81 2.99
C LEU A 538 25.24 28.24 2.78
N VAL A 539 24.77 28.20 1.53
CA VAL A 539 23.45 27.68 1.14
C VAL A 539 23.64 26.54 0.15
N SER A 540 22.93 25.43 0.37
CA SER A 540 22.92 24.27 -0.53
C SER A 540 21.56 23.57 -0.52
N GLU A 541 21.25 22.85 -1.60
CA GLU A 541 20.11 21.93 -1.66
C GLU A 541 20.61 20.68 -2.40
N LEU A 542 21.11 19.73 -1.61
CA LEU A 542 21.76 18.49 -2.07
C LEU A 542 21.08 17.28 -1.40
N LEU A 543 19.80 17.43 -1.03
CA LEU A 543 19.07 16.44 -0.24
C LEU A 543 18.31 15.50 -1.16
N GLY A 544 18.52 14.21 -0.98
CA GLY A 544 17.66 13.20 -1.59
C GLY A 544 16.46 12.84 -0.69
N SER A 545 15.63 11.89 -1.15
CA SER A 545 14.45 11.41 -0.42
C SER A 545 14.71 10.78 0.96
N PHE A 546 15.95 10.41 1.26
CA PHE A 546 16.43 9.92 2.55
C PHE A 546 17.40 10.91 3.23
N GLY A 547 17.41 12.17 2.77
CA GLY A 547 18.26 13.24 3.27
C GLY A 547 19.68 13.15 2.73
N ASP A 548 20.45 12.16 3.17
CA ASP A 548 21.88 12.03 2.81
C ASP A 548 22.16 11.20 1.55
N ASN A 549 21.13 10.68 0.89
CA ASN A 549 21.27 9.77 -0.26
C ASN A 549 21.67 10.43 -1.60
N GLU A 550 22.05 11.70 -1.56
CA GLU A 550 22.68 12.43 -2.67
C GLU A 550 24.04 13.05 -2.25
N LEU A 551 24.68 12.49 -1.22
CA LEU A 551 26.02 12.86 -0.74
C LEU A 551 26.18 14.30 -0.24
N SER A 552 25.10 14.89 0.30
CA SER A 552 25.18 16.18 0.98
C SER A 552 26.29 16.23 2.06
N PRO A 553 26.48 15.22 2.93
CA PRO A 553 27.53 15.26 3.96
C PRO A 553 28.93 15.42 3.36
N GLU A 554 29.27 14.58 2.38
CA GLU A 554 30.58 14.59 1.72
C GLU A 554 30.82 15.87 0.91
N CYS A 555 29.78 16.44 0.32
CA CYS A 555 29.87 17.70 -0.41
C CYS A 555 30.13 18.88 0.53
N LEU A 556 29.37 18.99 1.63
CA LEU A 556 29.44 20.09 2.58
C LEU A 556 30.68 20.02 3.49
N ASP A 557 31.15 18.82 3.84
CA ASP A 557 32.43 18.64 4.51
C ASP A 557 33.58 19.22 3.66
N GLY A 558 33.51 19.07 2.34
CA GLY A 558 34.49 19.60 1.40
C GLY A 558 34.59 21.13 1.34
N VAL A 559 33.58 21.86 1.81
CA VAL A 559 33.57 23.33 1.87
C VAL A 559 33.51 23.89 3.29
N THR A 560 33.43 23.04 4.31
CA THR A 560 33.34 23.47 5.72
C THR A 560 34.54 24.33 6.13
N HIS A 561 35.74 24.02 5.61
CA HIS A 561 36.96 24.80 5.87
C HIS A 561 36.95 26.22 5.30
N LEU A 562 36.02 26.53 4.39
CA LEU A 562 35.83 27.85 3.80
C LEU A 562 34.85 28.71 4.59
N LEU A 563 34.10 28.11 5.52
CA LEU A 563 33.11 28.81 6.33
C LEU A 563 33.79 29.61 7.44
N ASN A 564 33.21 30.74 7.81
CA ASN A 564 33.63 31.54 8.96
C ASN A 564 33.66 30.64 10.22
N PRO A 565 34.84 30.45 10.84
CA PRO A 565 35.01 29.41 11.87
C PRO A 565 34.27 29.71 13.18
N VAL A 566 33.89 30.97 13.41
CA VAL A 566 33.23 31.41 14.64
C VAL A 566 31.74 31.59 14.43
N HIS A 567 31.36 32.32 13.38
CA HIS A 567 29.98 32.77 13.16
C HIS A 567 29.30 32.14 11.95
N GLY A 568 30.02 31.32 11.18
CA GLY A 568 29.53 30.72 9.95
C GLY A 568 28.23 29.95 10.10
N ILE A 569 27.32 30.16 9.16
CA ILE A 569 26.01 29.48 9.10
C ILE A 569 25.97 28.60 7.85
N SER A 570 25.52 27.37 8.01
CA SER A 570 25.12 26.50 6.89
C SER A 570 23.60 26.42 6.83
N ILE A 571 23.05 26.46 5.62
CA ILE A 571 21.64 26.23 5.30
C ILE A 571 21.61 25.12 4.23
N PRO A 572 21.12 23.90 4.52
CA PRO A 572 20.55 23.49 5.80
C PRO A 572 21.58 23.41 6.94
N ALA A 573 21.09 23.59 8.16
CA ALA A 573 21.87 23.45 9.39
C ALA A 573 21.97 21.98 9.82
N SER A 574 20.91 21.19 9.61
CA SER A 574 20.94 19.75 9.87
C SER A 574 19.84 19.02 9.12
N TYR A 575 19.99 17.72 8.95
CA TYR A 575 18.94 16.86 8.44
C TYR A 575 19.06 15.44 9.00
N SER A 576 17.95 14.73 8.99
CA SER A 576 17.83 13.39 9.56
C SER A 576 17.09 12.47 8.60
N ALA A 577 17.58 11.23 8.51
CA ALA A 577 16.93 10.15 7.77
C ALA A 577 15.94 9.45 8.69
N HIS A 578 14.76 9.10 8.20
CA HIS A 578 13.68 8.47 8.95
C HIS A 578 13.13 7.27 8.20
N LEU A 579 12.71 6.22 8.90
CA LEU A 579 12.15 5.03 8.24
C LEU A 579 11.01 4.36 9.03
N SER A 580 10.22 3.57 8.33
CA SER A 580 9.18 2.69 8.90
C SER A 580 8.96 1.43 8.05
N PRO A 581 8.71 0.25 8.64
CA PRO A 581 8.42 -0.97 7.89
C PRO A 581 7.02 -0.94 7.27
N ILE A 582 6.93 -1.36 6.00
CA ILE A 582 5.69 -1.34 5.23
C ILE A 582 5.36 -2.68 4.57
N SER A 583 4.06 -2.89 4.35
CA SER A 583 3.51 -3.88 3.44
C SER A 583 3.23 -3.22 2.09
N SER A 584 3.87 -3.69 1.02
CA SER A 584 3.60 -3.25 -0.35
C SER A 584 3.79 -4.41 -1.34
N PRO A 585 2.78 -5.27 -1.49
CA PRO A 585 2.84 -6.47 -2.34
C PRO A 585 2.99 -6.11 -3.82
N ARG A 586 2.45 -4.97 -4.28
CA ARG A 586 2.59 -4.48 -5.66
C ARG A 586 4.05 -4.17 -6.00
N LEU A 587 4.72 -3.35 -5.18
CA LEU A 587 6.13 -3.01 -5.41
C LEU A 587 7.02 -4.25 -5.34
N HIS A 588 6.71 -5.19 -4.43
CA HIS A 588 7.41 -6.48 -4.38
C HIS A 588 7.24 -7.29 -5.68
N ALA A 589 6.02 -7.38 -6.21
CA ALA A 589 5.75 -8.08 -7.47
C ALA A 589 6.50 -7.45 -8.65
N ASP A 590 6.50 -6.12 -8.75
CA ASP A 590 7.20 -5.37 -9.80
C ASP A 590 8.72 -5.59 -9.75
N ILE A 591 9.32 -5.57 -8.55
CA ILE A 591 10.76 -5.84 -8.35
C ILE A 591 11.09 -7.31 -8.62
N ALA A 592 10.25 -8.24 -8.17
CA ALA A 592 10.45 -9.67 -8.40
C ALA A 592 10.42 -9.99 -9.91
N ALA A 593 9.49 -9.38 -10.66
CA ALA A 593 9.42 -9.51 -12.11
C ALA A 593 10.67 -8.93 -12.81
N GLN A 594 11.19 -7.80 -12.32
CA GLN A 594 12.42 -7.18 -12.83
C GLN A 594 13.67 -7.99 -12.52
N THR A 595 13.66 -8.83 -11.47
CA THR A 595 14.86 -9.60 -11.05
C THR A 595 15.39 -10.52 -12.17
N ILE A 596 14.53 -10.91 -13.12
CA ILE A 596 14.91 -11.68 -14.31
C ILE A 596 15.87 -10.90 -15.21
N THR A 597 15.63 -9.61 -15.42
CA THR A 597 16.45 -8.74 -16.28
C THR A 597 17.48 -7.93 -15.50
N ASN A 598 17.21 -7.65 -14.23
CA ASN A 598 18.06 -6.91 -13.31
C ASN A 598 18.17 -7.63 -11.94
N PRO A 599 19.15 -8.53 -11.78
CA PRO A 599 19.33 -9.29 -10.53
C PRO A 599 19.59 -8.44 -9.27
N THR A 600 20.01 -7.19 -9.41
CA THR A 600 20.26 -6.28 -8.27
C THR A 600 19.04 -5.47 -7.85
N ALA A 601 17.91 -5.60 -8.55
CA ALA A 601 16.68 -4.86 -8.25
C ALA A 601 16.23 -5.00 -6.77
N PRO A 602 16.26 -6.19 -6.14
CA PRO A 602 15.91 -6.32 -4.72
C PRO A 602 16.92 -5.73 -3.73
N GLU A 603 18.08 -5.27 -4.19
CA GLU A 603 19.13 -4.62 -3.38
C GLU A 603 19.28 -3.13 -3.74
N THR A 604 18.40 -2.60 -4.60
CA THR A 604 18.40 -1.20 -5.01
C THR A 604 17.30 -0.44 -4.25
N PRO A 605 17.61 0.70 -3.60
CA PRO A 605 16.57 1.60 -3.11
C PRO A 605 15.93 2.36 -4.26
N TYR A 606 14.65 2.67 -4.14
CA TYR A 606 13.87 3.34 -5.20
C TYR A 606 13.18 4.59 -4.67
N VAL A 607 13.22 5.68 -5.41
CA VAL A 607 12.31 6.81 -5.19
C VAL A 607 10.95 6.42 -5.77
N VAL A 608 9.89 6.50 -4.97
CA VAL A 608 8.56 6.05 -5.36
C VAL A 608 7.47 6.83 -4.63
N MET A 609 6.45 7.28 -5.36
CA MET A 609 5.23 7.78 -4.73
C MET A 609 4.43 6.59 -4.19
N LEU A 610 4.70 6.23 -2.93
CA LEU A 610 4.02 5.15 -2.23
C LEU A 610 2.50 5.39 -2.20
N HIS A 611 1.73 4.45 -2.74
CA HIS A 611 0.28 4.61 -2.84
C HIS A 611 -0.50 3.36 -2.43
N ALA A 612 -0.23 2.21 -3.04
CA ALA A 612 -0.79 0.92 -2.63
C ALA A 612 0.11 0.24 -1.57
N PHE A 613 0.05 0.74 -0.33
CA PHE A 613 0.85 0.22 0.79
C PHE A 613 0.13 0.38 2.14
N ASP A 614 0.63 -0.33 3.15
CA ASP A 614 0.18 -0.25 4.55
C ASP A 614 1.38 -0.14 5.51
N PHE A 615 1.25 0.70 6.54
CA PHE A 615 2.26 0.79 7.60
C PHE A 615 2.05 -0.34 8.61
N LEU A 616 3.11 -1.12 8.88
CA LEU A 616 3.00 -2.27 9.79
C LEU A 616 3.07 -1.88 11.27
N SER A 617 3.61 -0.70 11.56
CA SER A 617 3.77 -0.19 12.91
C SER A 617 3.05 1.15 13.05
N THR A 618 2.00 1.17 13.88
CA THR A 618 1.12 2.33 14.05
C THR A 618 0.77 2.54 15.53
N ILE A 619 0.48 3.79 15.89
CA ILE A 619 -0.04 4.17 17.20
C ILE A 619 -1.56 4.07 17.14
N GLN A 620 -2.17 3.37 18.11
CA GLN A 620 -3.62 3.50 18.31
C GLN A 620 -3.92 4.70 19.20
N PRO A 621 -4.98 5.48 18.90
CA PRO A 621 -5.49 6.46 19.84
C PRO A 621 -5.87 5.74 21.14
N SER A 622 -5.26 6.15 22.26
CA SER A 622 -5.59 5.59 23.56
C SER A 622 -7.05 5.90 23.90
N THR A 623 -7.84 4.87 24.17
CA THR A 623 -9.14 5.00 24.85
C THR A 623 -8.93 5.28 26.35
N THR A 624 -8.15 6.31 26.68
CA THR A 624 -8.14 6.88 28.03
C THR A 624 -9.21 7.95 28.12
N ALA A 625 -10.46 7.51 28.30
CA ALA A 625 -11.44 8.37 28.94
C ALA A 625 -10.94 8.67 30.37
N PRO A 626 -11.02 9.91 30.87
CA PRO A 626 -10.77 10.19 32.27
C PRO A 626 -11.78 9.39 33.10
N ILE A 627 -11.31 8.63 34.08
CA ILE A 627 -12.15 7.95 35.07
C ILE A 627 -12.88 9.03 35.87
N ALA A 628 -14.07 9.41 35.42
CA ALA A 628 -15.06 10.08 36.23
C ALA A 628 -15.85 8.99 36.97
N THR A 629 -15.79 9.08 38.30
CA THR A 629 -16.45 8.20 39.25
C THR A 629 -17.97 8.09 39.04
N ALA A 630 -18.42 6.83 39.05
CA ALA A 630 -19.73 6.34 39.50
C ALA A 630 -20.99 6.67 38.67
N GLY A 631 -21.50 5.62 38.00
CA GLY A 631 -22.89 5.49 37.56
C GLY A 631 -23.11 4.17 36.83
N ARG A 632 -23.64 3.16 37.54
CA ARG A 632 -23.99 1.83 36.98
C ARG A 632 -24.98 1.98 35.82
N GLN A 633 -24.61 1.48 34.63
CA GLN A 633 -25.55 0.83 33.70
C GLN A 633 -24.78 -0.11 32.78
N THR A 634 -25.27 -1.34 32.71
CA THR A 634 -24.77 -2.45 31.91
C THR A 634 -25.30 -2.32 30.49
N ASP A 635 -24.48 -1.82 29.56
CA ASP A 635 -24.72 -1.97 28.13
C ASP A 635 -23.56 -2.73 27.48
N LYS A 636 -23.83 -3.99 27.13
CA LYS A 636 -23.01 -4.79 26.23
C LYS A 636 -23.34 -4.38 24.79
N ASN A 637 -22.75 -3.28 24.32
CA ASN A 637 -22.58 -3.02 22.90
C ASN A 637 -21.14 -2.51 22.72
N PRO A 638 -20.27 -3.20 21.96
CA PRO A 638 -18.99 -2.61 21.60
C PRO A 638 -19.28 -1.32 20.84
N SER A 639 -18.69 -0.21 21.30
CA SER A 639 -18.68 1.05 20.57
C SER A 639 -18.22 0.79 19.13
N PRO A 640 -18.85 1.42 18.12
CA PRO A 640 -18.44 1.24 16.72
C PRO A 640 -16.95 1.56 16.57
N PRO A 641 -16.19 0.80 15.75
CA PRO A 641 -14.78 1.08 15.53
C PRO A 641 -14.64 2.52 15.05
N THR A 642 -13.85 3.32 15.76
CA THR A 642 -13.53 4.68 15.35
C THR A 642 -12.70 4.60 14.07
N ASN A 643 -13.13 5.32 13.03
CA ASN A 643 -12.41 5.42 11.74
C ASN A 643 -11.25 6.42 11.82
N ASP A 644 -10.65 6.58 13.00
CA ASP A 644 -9.56 7.51 13.17
C ASP A 644 -8.35 7.00 12.36
N PRO A 645 -7.68 7.87 11.60
CA PRO A 645 -6.50 7.49 10.84
C PRO A 645 -5.44 6.96 11.80
N LEU A 646 -4.91 5.77 11.50
CA LEU A 646 -3.81 5.19 12.28
C LEU A 646 -2.54 5.98 12.00
N THR A 647 -1.95 6.58 13.03
CA THR A 647 -0.70 7.32 12.91
C THR A 647 0.48 6.35 12.80
N PRO A 648 1.29 6.38 11.73
CA PRO A 648 2.43 5.48 11.59
C PRO A 648 3.55 5.83 12.57
N ILE A 649 4.27 4.81 13.05
CA ILE A 649 5.49 4.99 13.82
C ILE A 649 6.65 5.11 12.83
N ILE A 650 7.18 6.32 12.72
CA ILE A 650 8.33 6.66 11.89
C ILE A 650 9.46 7.08 12.83
N GLN A 651 10.62 6.46 12.69
CA GLN A 651 11.76 6.69 13.61
C GLN A 651 12.98 7.20 12.85
N SER A 652 13.74 8.09 13.50
CA SER A 652 14.98 8.61 12.96
C SER A 652 16.09 7.55 12.99
N ALA A 653 16.71 7.31 11.85
CA ALA A 653 17.84 6.41 11.70
C ALA A 653 19.15 7.08 12.15
N TRP A 654 19.40 8.30 11.66
CA TRP A 654 20.57 9.11 11.98
C TRP A 654 20.38 10.55 11.48
N SER A 655 21.32 11.42 11.86
CA SER A 655 21.36 12.81 11.39
C SER A 655 22.77 13.26 11.00
N PHE A 656 22.81 14.38 10.28
CA PHE A 656 24.00 15.16 9.92
C PHE A 656 23.77 16.63 10.28
N SER A 657 24.83 17.33 10.63
CA SER A 657 24.79 18.74 11.01
C SER A 657 25.94 19.50 10.36
N HIS A 658 25.66 20.73 9.93
CA HIS A 658 26.56 21.59 9.19
C HIS A 658 26.62 22.97 9.84
N PRO A 659 27.83 23.56 10.04
CA PRO A 659 29.14 23.00 9.73
C PRO A 659 29.52 21.81 10.63
N ASN A 660 30.14 20.80 10.04
CA ASN A 660 30.60 19.63 10.75
C ASN A 660 31.94 19.88 11.44
N ARG A 661 31.94 20.01 12.77
CA ARG A 661 33.15 20.28 13.57
C ARG A 661 34.01 19.04 13.83
N ASN A 662 33.51 17.85 13.48
CA ASN A 662 34.16 16.58 13.80
C ASN A 662 34.89 15.96 12.59
N ILE A 663 35.13 16.75 11.53
CA ILE A 663 35.89 16.30 10.37
C ILE A 663 37.34 16.03 10.81
N PRO A 664 37.89 14.82 10.60
CA PRO A 664 39.28 14.53 10.93
C PRO A 664 40.24 15.44 10.14
N PRO A 665 41.34 15.90 10.76
CA PRO A 665 42.33 16.72 10.06
C PRO A 665 42.93 15.94 8.88
N HIS A 666 43.12 16.62 7.74
CA HIS A 666 43.71 16.01 6.56
C HIS A 666 45.12 15.46 6.86
N SER A 667 45.33 14.17 6.64
CA SER A 667 46.67 13.58 6.65
C SER A 667 47.48 14.12 5.46
N SER A 668 48.75 14.42 5.67
CA SER A 668 49.70 14.97 4.67
C SER A 668 50.03 14.05 3.48
N MET A 669 49.36 12.91 3.33
CA MET A 669 49.50 11.99 2.20
C MET A 669 48.38 12.19 1.18
N PRO A 670 48.67 12.38 -0.12
CA PRO A 670 47.65 12.61 -1.13
C PRO A 670 47.07 11.27 -1.61
N SER A 671 45.76 11.07 -1.46
CA SER A 671 44.92 10.49 -2.53
C SER A 671 43.44 10.33 -2.16
N THR A 672 43.02 10.34 -0.90
CA THR A 672 41.59 10.26 -0.52
C THR A 672 41.33 10.93 0.83
N ILE A 673 40.28 11.76 0.92
CA ILE A 673 39.77 12.24 2.20
C ILE A 673 39.11 11.04 2.88
N LEU A 674 39.52 10.72 4.11
CA LEU A 674 38.88 9.68 4.91
C LEU A 674 37.44 10.08 5.20
N ASN A 675 36.48 9.28 4.74
CA ASN A 675 35.04 9.53 4.91
C ASN A 675 34.43 8.73 6.09
N SER A 676 35.28 8.08 6.89
CA SER A 676 34.84 7.21 7.99
C SER A 676 33.98 7.90 9.04
N HIS A 677 34.10 9.23 9.22
CA HIS A 677 33.28 10.00 10.17
C HIS A 677 31.83 10.17 9.71
N ASN A 678 31.52 9.92 8.43
CA ASN A 678 30.17 9.94 7.88
C ASN A 678 29.50 8.55 7.84
N VAL A 679 30.17 7.51 8.33
CA VAL A 679 29.56 6.18 8.53
C VAL A 679 28.48 6.29 9.61
N ARG A 680 27.34 5.60 9.39
CA ARG A 680 26.24 5.55 10.35
C ARG A 680 25.77 4.11 10.54
N ARG A 681 25.19 3.84 11.71
CA ARG A 681 24.51 2.59 12.03
C ARG A 681 23.34 2.89 12.94
N THR A 682 22.20 2.27 12.68
CA THR A 682 21.05 2.29 13.57
C THR A 682 20.50 0.89 13.80
N ARG A 683 19.78 0.73 14.90
CA ARG A 683 18.98 -0.45 15.21
C ARG A 683 17.68 0.01 15.87
N LEU A 684 16.61 0.02 15.09
CA LEU A 684 15.30 0.57 15.46
C LEU A 684 14.30 -0.55 15.71
N ALA A 685 13.36 -0.32 16.63
CA ALA A 685 12.36 -1.30 17.03
C ALA A 685 10.95 -0.76 16.79
N PHE A 686 10.15 -1.49 16.03
CA PHE A 686 8.81 -1.12 15.58
C PHE A 686 7.79 -2.12 16.12
N PRO A 687 6.95 -1.75 17.09
CA PRO A 687 5.90 -2.63 17.60
C PRO A 687 4.83 -2.84 16.51
N CYS A 688 4.46 -4.10 16.29
CA CYS A 688 3.48 -4.51 15.30
C CYS A 688 2.34 -5.27 15.99
N ARG A 689 1.22 -4.58 16.20
CA ARG A 689 0.05 -5.16 16.86
C ARG A 689 -0.71 -6.11 15.93
N GLU A 690 -1.00 -5.64 14.74
CA GLU A 690 -1.74 -6.42 13.75
C GLU A 690 -0.79 -7.29 12.94
N ARG A 691 -1.27 -8.46 12.54
CA ARG A 691 -0.48 -9.40 11.74
C ARG A 691 -0.30 -8.92 10.30
N GLY A 692 0.72 -9.41 9.63
CA GLY A 692 1.09 -8.88 8.33
C GLY A 692 2.24 -9.54 7.60
N THR A 693 2.62 -8.92 6.48
CA THR A 693 3.81 -9.26 5.70
C THR A 693 4.60 -7.98 5.44
N CYS A 694 5.88 -7.97 5.81
CA CYS A 694 6.81 -6.87 5.53
C CYS A 694 7.49 -7.11 4.19
N HIS A 695 7.34 -6.16 3.26
CA HIS A 695 7.97 -6.22 1.93
C HIS A 695 9.18 -5.29 1.83
N GLY A 696 9.28 -4.29 2.69
CA GLY A 696 10.37 -3.30 2.66
C GLY A 696 10.22 -2.20 3.71
N LEU A 697 11.06 -1.18 3.59
CA LEU A 697 11.07 0.00 4.45
C LEU A 697 10.76 1.23 3.62
N ALA A 698 9.83 2.06 4.09
CA ALA A 698 9.65 3.41 3.57
C ALA A 698 10.63 4.34 4.29
N GLY A 699 11.33 5.19 3.53
CA GLY A 699 12.28 6.16 4.00
C GLY A 699 11.87 7.58 3.66
N TYR A 700 12.16 8.49 4.58
CA TYR A 700 11.81 9.90 4.57
C TYR A 700 12.98 10.72 5.12
N PHE A 701 12.85 12.04 5.10
CA PHE A 701 13.78 12.93 5.79
C PHE A 701 13.08 14.13 6.43
N GLU A 702 13.76 14.72 7.41
CA GLU A 702 13.46 16.04 7.93
C GLU A 702 14.73 16.87 7.92
N THR A 703 14.62 18.18 7.64
CA THR A 703 15.75 19.10 7.61
C THR A 703 15.40 20.39 8.34
N VAL A 704 16.35 20.87 9.14
CA VAL A 704 16.33 22.21 9.71
C VAL A 704 17.14 23.08 8.76
N LEU A 705 16.47 24.00 8.06
CA LEU A 705 17.15 24.96 7.20
C LEU A 705 17.91 25.96 8.05
N TYR A 706 17.21 26.66 8.94
CA TYR A 706 17.79 27.58 9.91
C TYR A 706 16.82 27.82 11.08
N ASP A 707 17.27 27.49 12.30
CA ASP A 707 16.49 27.64 13.54
C ASP A 707 15.13 26.93 13.49
N ASP A 708 14.01 27.66 13.45
CA ASP A 708 12.64 27.15 13.39
C ASP A 708 12.12 26.92 11.96
N VAL A 709 12.91 27.23 10.93
CA VAL A 709 12.53 27.01 9.53
C VAL A 709 12.92 25.58 9.12
N GLU A 710 11.94 24.70 9.02
CA GLU A 710 12.12 23.26 8.75
C GLU A 710 11.44 22.82 7.44
N LEU A 711 11.94 21.74 6.84
CA LEU A 711 11.23 20.98 5.82
C LEU A 711 11.14 19.50 6.21
N SER A 712 10.08 18.80 5.78
CA SER A 712 9.83 17.39 6.09
C SER A 712 9.12 16.68 4.95
N THR A 713 9.55 15.45 4.68
CA THR A 713 8.80 14.47 3.86
C THR A 713 8.16 13.37 4.71
N ASN A 714 8.34 13.41 6.04
CA ASN A 714 7.71 12.47 6.95
C ASN A 714 6.20 12.74 6.97
N PRO A 715 5.33 11.77 6.58
CA PRO A 715 3.89 11.98 6.46
C PRO A 715 3.20 12.39 7.78
N VAL A 716 3.83 12.19 8.94
CA VAL A 716 3.30 12.63 10.24
C VAL A 716 3.49 14.12 10.47
N THR A 717 4.57 14.71 9.94
CA THR A 717 4.96 16.13 10.20
C THR A 717 4.95 17.00 8.94
N MET A 718 4.79 16.40 7.75
CA MET A 718 4.86 17.11 6.47
C MET A 718 3.79 18.20 6.33
N ASP A 719 2.56 17.95 6.78
CA ASP A 719 1.50 18.97 6.72
C ASP A 719 1.79 20.19 7.61
N GLU A 720 2.51 19.99 8.72
CA GLU A 720 2.91 21.06 9.65
C GLU A 720 4.16 21.81 9.15
N LYS A 721 5.20 21.07 8.76
CA LYS A 721 6.52 21.63 8.42
C LYS A 721 6.65 22.04 6.96
N SER A 722 5.91 21.41 6.05
CA SER A 722 6.06 21.57 4.58
C SER A 722 4.73 21.49 3.82
N PRO A 723 3.71 22.28 4.23
CA PRO A 723 2.38 22.21 3.63
C PRO A 723 2.43 22.46 2.12
N GLY A 724 2.00 21.46 1.35
CA GLY A 724 1.89 21.55 -0.12
C GLY A 724 3.20 21.33 -0.89
N MET A 725 4.28 20.90 -0.24
CA MET A 725 5.55 20.57 -0.89
C MET A 725 5.40 19.32 -1.80
N ILE A 726 6.06 19.32 -2.96
CA ILE A 726 5.96 18.26 -3.99
C ILE A 726 7.32 17.73 -4.48
N SER A 727 8.43 18.30 -4.02
CA SER A 727 9.78 18.04 -4.55
C SER A 727 10.30 16.61 -4.37
N TRP A 728 9.83 15.90 -3.36
CA TRP A 728 10.39 14.59 -2.99
C TRP A 728 9.29 13.56 -2.77
N PHE A 729 9.38 12.46 -3.52
CA PHE A 729 8.70 11.23 -3.14
C PHE A 729 9.53 10.46 -2.10
N PRO A 730 8.90 9.61 -1.28
CA PRO A 730 9.62 8.71 -0.37
C PRO A 730 10.63 7.82 -1.09
N ILE A 731 11.62 7.33 -0.34
CA ILE A 731 12.49 6.25 -0.81
C ILE A 731 11.96 4.91 -0.28
N TYR A 732 12.15 3.82 -1.02
CA TYR A 732 11.74 2.48 -0.67
C TYR A 732 12.95 1.54 -0.68
N PHE A 733 13.20 0.86 0.45
CA PHE A 733 14.23 -0.17 0.60
C PHE A 733 13.56 -1.55 0.58
N PRO A 734 13.65 -2.31 -0.53
CA PRO A 734 12.97 -3.59 -0.66
C PRO A 734 13.59 -4.68 0.21
N LEU A 735 12.81 -5.74 0.47
CA LEU A 735 13.30 -7.03 0.93
C LEU A 735 13.21 -8.05 -0.22
N LYS A 736 14.28 -8.84 -0.41
CA LYS A 736 14.31 -9.98 -1.34
C LYS A 736 13.20 -10.98 -1.06
N THR A 737 13.01 -11.29 0.22
CA THR A 737 12.00 -12.23 0.69
C THR A 737 11.10 -11.52 1.70
N PRO A 738 9.78 -11.45 1.45
CA PRO A 738 8.85 -10.83 2.40
C PRO A 738 8.84 -11.59 3.74
N LEU A 739 8.79 -10.86 4.84
CA LEU A 739 8.79 -11.44 6.19
C LEU A 739 7.39 -11.47 6.78
N ILE A 740 6.98 -12.62 7.33
CA ILE A 740 5.73 -12.74 8.07
C ILE A 740 5.87 -12.03 9.42
N VAL A 741 4.87 -11.24 9.76
CA VAL A 741 4.78 -10.44 10.98
C VAL A 741 3.59 -10.97 11.79
N PRO A 742 3.82 -11.78 12.83
CA PRO A 742 2.75 -12.27 13.69
C PRO A 742 2.05 -11.11 14.44
N PRO A 743 0.84 -11.33 14.98
CA PRO A 743 0.20 -10.32 15.82
C PRO A 743 1.01 -10.10 17.10
N ASN A 744 0.95 -8.87 17.64
CA ASN A 744 1.69 -8.44 18.83
C ASN A 744 3.19 -8.79 18.76
N SER A 745 3.80 -8.59 17.60
CA SER A 745 5.22 -8.81 17.37
C SER A 745 5.97 -7.48 17.34
N GLU A 746 7.27 -7.55 17.06
CA GLU A 746 8.14 -6.39 16.91
C GLU A 746 9.05 -6.61 15.71
N ILE A 747 9.07 -5.64 14.79
CA ILE A 747 10.02 -5.59 13.69
C ILE A 747 11.24 -4.81 14.15
N ILE A 748 12.43 -5.39 14.01
CA ILE A 748 13.70 -4.71 14.21
C ILE A 748 14.32 -4.43 12.85
N VAL A 749 14.71 -3.18 12.64
CA VAL A 749 15.50 -2.76 11.48
C VAL A 749 16.91 -2.42 11.93
N THR A 750 17.91 -3.10 11.38
CA THR A 750 19.31 -2.68 11.51
C THR A 750 19.78 -2.16 10.16
N MET A 751 20.27 -0.93 10.12
CA MET A 751 20.68 -0.27 8.88
C MET A 751 22.02 0.43 9.06
N TYR A 752 22.83 0.42 8.01
CA TYR A 752 24.15 1.00 7.95
C TYR A 752 24.25 1.95 6.76
N ARG A 753 25.01 3.03 6.94
CA ARG A 753 25.56 3.86 5.87
C ARG A 753 27.08 3.65 5.88
N GLN A 754 27.62 3.12 4.79
CA GLN A 754 29.01 2.68 4.70
C GLN A 754 29.76 3.44 3.61
N THR A 755 31.09 3.40 3.66
CA THR A 755 31.96 4.00 2.65
C THR A 755 33.30 3.27 2.54
N ASP A 756 33.87 3.25 1.34
CA ASP A 756 35.24 2.79 1.06
C ASP A 756 36.18 3.96 0.70
N ASN A 757 35.74 5.20 1.00
CA ASN A 757 36.32 6.48 0.59
C ASN A 757 36.21 6.80 -0.92
N ARG A 758 35.63 5.91 -1.73
CA ARG A 758 35.32 6.16 -3.15
C ARG A 758 33.83 6.21 -3.41
N LYS A 759 33.06 5.43 -2.66
CA LYS A 759 31.62 5.26 -2.78
C LYS A 759 30.97 5.32 -1.41
N VAL A 760 29.68 5.61 -1.39
CA VAL A 760 28.80 5.46 -0.24
C VAL A 760 27.64 4.54 -0.61
N TRP A 761 27.24 3.68 0.32
CA TRP A 761 26.11 2.78 0.13
C TRP A 761 25.37 2.53 1.44
N TYR A 762 24.19 1.94 1.34
CA TYR A 762 23.41 1.47 2.48
C TYR A 762 23.41 -0.05 2.55
N GLU A 763 23.36 -0.56 3.78
CA GLU A 763 23.10 -1.97 4.06
C GLU A 763 21.96 -2.07 5.06
N TRP A 764 21.02 -2.99 4.86
CA TRP A 764 19.89 -3.15 5.75
C TRP A 764 19.50 -4.61 5.96
N ILE A 765 19.01 -4.88 7.17
CA ILE A 765 18.50 -6.17 7.58
C ILE A 765 17.30 -5.99 8.51
N VAL A 766 16.31 -6.85 8.35
CA VAL A 766 15.06 -6.81 9.11
C VAL A 766 14.88 -8.13 9.85
N GLU A 767 14.56 -8.04 11.13
CA GLU A 767 14.24 -9.19 11.98
C GLU A 767 12.82 -9.02 12.54
N VAL A 768 12.11 -10.12 12.74
CA VAL A 768 10.80 -10.12 13.42
C VAL A 768 10.92 -10.93 14.70
N PHE A 769 10.51 -10.33 15.81
CA PHE A 769 10.46 -10.97 17.13
C PHE A 769 9.02 -11.09 17.60
N ALA A 770 8.67 -12.25 18.13
CA ALA A 770 7.40 -12.49 18.81
C ALA A 770 7.64 -12.78 20.29
N TRP A 771 6.60 -12.58 21.11
CA TRP A 771 6.62 -12.91 22.53
C TRP A 771 6.08 -14.32 22.75
N ASP A 772 6.87 -15.17 23.38
CA ASP A 772 6.49 -16.53 23.72
C ASP A 772 5.55 -16.54 24.94
N THR A 773 4.28 -16.91 24.70
CA THR A 773 3.24 -17.07 25.73
C THR A 773 3.14 -18.50 26.27
N SER A 774 3.98 -19.43 25.80
CA SER A 774 3.89 -20.85 26.18
C SER A 774 4.29 -21.15 27.65
N LEU A 775 4.94 -20.21 28.34
CA LEU A 775 5.30 -20.35 29.75
C LEU A 775 4.12 -20.07 30.72
N THR A 776 2.98 -19.61 30.23
CA THR A 776 1.80 -19.33 31.09
C THR A 776 0.89 -20.54 31.33
N THR A 777 1.10 -21.67 30.64
CA THR A 777 0.16 -22.82 30.65
C THR A 777 0.74 -24.12 31.22
N THR A 778 1.92 -24.08 31.83
CA THR A 778 2.60 -25.29 32.37
C THR A 778 2.69 -25.35 33.89
N ALA A 779 1.84 -24.60 34.61
CA ALA A 779 1.77 -24.64 36.08
C ALA A 779 0.42 -25.16 36.62
N THR A 780 -0.28 -26.05 35.92
CA THR A 780 -1.40 -26.82 36.50
C THR A 780 -1.71 -28.03 35.64
N SER A 781 -0.86 -29.07 35.68
CA SER A 781 -1.23 -30.47 35.36
C SER A 781 -0.05 -31.40 35.62
N ILE A 782 0.28 -31.64 36.89
CA ILE A 782 0.95 -32.89 37.31
C ILE A 782 0.22 -33.36 38.57
N THR A 783 -0.90 -34.05 38.39
CA THR A 783 -1.43 -34.94 39.42
C THR A 783 -0.68 -36.27 39.31
N SER A 784 0.29 -36.42 40.19
CA SER A 784 0.99 -37.67 40.46
C SER A 784 0.02 -38.74 40.96
N VAL A 785 0.02 -39.91 40.32
CA VAL A 785 -0.54 -41.15 40.86
C VAL A 785 0.30 -41.57 42.07
N ALA A 786 -0.28 -41.55 43.27
CA ALA A 786 0.34 -42.02 44.49
C ALA A 786 -0.27 -43.36 44.94
N LEU A 787 0.54 -44.40 44.93
CA LEU A 787 0.36 -45.66 45.66
C LEU A 787 0.90 -45.48 47.09
N SER A 788 0.13 -45.92 48.08
CA SER A 788 0.46 -45.84 49.52
C SER A 788 1.54 -46.84 49.93
N PRO A 789 2.31 -46.54 50.99
CA PRO A 789 2.36 -47.45 52.15
C PRO A 789 2.44 -46.72 53.52
N PRO A 790 2.34 -47.44 54.66
CA PRO A 790 1.87 -46.87 55.94
C PRO A 790 2.96 -46.43 56.93
N SER A 791 2.52 -45.49 57.80
CA SER A 791 2.91 -45.16 59.18
C SER A 791 4.22 -45.67 59.80
N THR A 792 5.02 -44.75 60.38
CA THR A 792 5.44 -44.81 61.81
C THR A 792 5.90 -43.45 62.32
N SER A 793 5.70 -43.26 63.63
CA SER A 793 5.88 -42.09 64.49
C SER A 793 7.33 -41.64 64.73
N SER A 794 7.55 -40.33 64.98
CA SER A 794 8.07 -39.82 66.28
C SER A 794 8.25 -38.28 66.29
N SER A 795 8.08 -37.75 67.50
CA SER A 795 8.07 -36.38 68.03
C SER A 795 9.34 -35.54 67.81
N LEU A 796 9.18 -34.19 67.76
CA LEU A 796 9.70 -33.25 68.78
C LEU A 796 9.29 -31.77 68.51
N GLU A 797 9.02 -31.09 69.62
CA GLU A 797 8.75 -29.68 69.95
C GLU A 797 9.75 -28.66 69.35
N ALA A 798 9.62 -27.32 69.34
CA ALA A 798 8.60 -26.28 69.52
C ALA A 798 9.34 -24.94 69.27
N LYS A 799 8.62 -23.89 68.80
CA LYS A 799 8.63 -22.49 69.27
C LYS A 799 8.46 -21.43 68.17
N ASP A 800 7.48 -20.59 68.47
CA ASP A 800 7.13 -19.24 68.03
C ASP A 800 8.19 -18.40 67.30
N ASN A 801 7.76 -17.70 66.25
CA ASN A 801 7.67 -16.23 66.33
C ASN A 801 6.76 -15.64 65.24
N GLU A 802 5.84 -14.77 65.67
CA GLU A 802 5.09 -13.85 64.84
C GLU A 802 6.03 -12.84 64.15
N ASN A 803 5.82 -12.55 62.86
CA ASN A 803 5.64 -11.17 62.39
C ASN A 803 5.33 -11.04 60.89
N ARG A 804 4.37 -10.14 60.64
CA ARG A 804 4.17 -9.26 59.48
C ARG A 804 3.78 -9.86 58.12
N ARG A 805 2.52 -9.57 57.78
CA ARG A 805 1.96 -9.52 56.43
C ARG A 805 2.65 -8.41 55.64
N ASP A 806 3.36 -8.77 54.59
CA ASP A 806 3.52 -7.96 53.38
C ASP A 806 2.99 -8.80 52.22
N SER A 807 1.97 -8.28 51.54
CA SER A 807 1.42 -8.86 50.32
C SER A 807 2.35 -8.54 49.15
N GLU A 808 3.37 -9.39 48.95
CA GLU A 808 4.15 -9.40 47.71
C GLU A 808 3.24 -9.80 46.54
N ALA A 809 3.14 -8.89 45.56
CA ALA A 809 2.59 -9.20 44.26
C ALA A 809 3.43 -10.33 43.62
N ALA A 810 2.76 -11.38 43.13
CA ALA A 810 3.41 -12.50 42.46
C ALA A 810 4.30 -12.01 41.30
N PRO A 811 5.51 -12.58 41.11
CA PRO A 811 6.38 -12.19 40.02
C PRO A 811 5.77 -12.64 38.69
N VAL A 812 5.45 -11.69 37.82
CA VAL A 812 5.10 -11.97 36.43
C VAL A 812 6.31 -12.65 35.77
N SER A 813 6.15 -13.91 35.36
CA SER A 813 7.19 -14.65 34.63
C SER A 813 7.63 -13.85 33.40
N PRO A 814 8.94 -13.68 33.13
CA PRO A 814 9.38 -12.90 31.99
C PRO A 814 8.97 -13.60 30.68
N MET A 815 8.05 -12.99 29.93
CA MET A 815 7.73 -13.39 28.56
C MET A 815 9.01 -13.43 27.74
N LYS A 816 9.33 -14.57 27.13
CA LYS A 816 10.57 -14.75 26.38
C LYS A 816 10.40 -14.17 24.98
N ARG A 817 11.26 -13.22 24.60
CA ARG A 817 11.33 -12.67 23.25
C ARG A 817 12.06 -13.63 22.31
N VAL A 818 11.44 -14.04 21.21
CA VAL A 818 11.97 -15.04 20.26
C VAL A 818 11.97 -14.47 18.85
N ARG A 819 13.08 -14.62 18.11
CA ARG A 819 13.15 -14.25 16.71
C ARG A 819 12.43 -15.29 15.86
N VAL A 820 11.44 -14.87 15.09
CA VAL A 820 10.58 -15.74 14.26
C VAL A 820 10.85 -15.60 12.76
N ALA A 821 11.41 -14.48 12.32
CA ALA A 821 11.82 -14.26 10.94
C ALA A 821 13.03 -13.33 10.86
N MET A 822 13.79 -13.42 9.77
CA MET A 822 14.96 -12.59 9.48
C MET A 822 15.18 -12.52 7.98
N SER A 823 15.46 -11.34 7.46
CA SER A 823 15.86 -11.17 6.07
C SER A 823 17.35 -11.48 5.87
N GLU A 824 17.75 -11.67 4.61
CA GLU A 824 19.17 -11.56 4.25
C GLU A 824 19.70 -10.13 4.50
N LEU A 825 21.03 -9.98 4.49
CA LEU A 825 21.67 -8.67 4.40
C LEU A 825 21.52 -8.13 2.98
N HIS A 826 20.91 -6.97 2.83
CA HIS A 826 20.81 -6.25 1.57
C HIS A 826 21.91 -5.19 1.52
N SER A 827 22.44 -4.92 0.33
CA SER A 827 23.49 -3.91 0.14
C SER A 827 23.35 -3.20 -1.19
N SER A 828 23.26 -1.88 -1.18
CA SER A 828 23.12 -1.06 -2.39
C SER A 828 24.45 -0.84 -3.13
N ILE A 829 25.53 -1.53 -2.74
CA ILE A 829 26.87 -1.36 -3.32
C ILE A 829 26.99 -1.90 -4.75
N LYS A 830 26.14 -2.86 -5.15
CA LYS A 830 26.24 -3.53 -6.45
C LYS A 830 25.49 -2.74 -7.53
N ASP A 831 26.17 -2.47 -8.64
CA ASP A 831 25.67 -1.97 -9.94
C ASP A 831 24.46 -1.01 -9.89
N GLY A 832 24.73 0.27 -9.59
CA GLY A 832 23.89 1.38 -10.07
C GLY A 832 23.25 2.28 -9.02
N CYS A 833 23.21 1.90 -7.73
CA CYS A 833 22.84 2.79 -6.63
C CYS A 833 24.07 3.20 -5.79
N LEU A 834 25.12 3.56 -6.55
CA LEU A 834 26.36 4.05 -6.02
C LEU A 834 26.25 5.56 -5.90
N MET A 835 26.32 6.02 -4.65
CA MET A 835 26.62 7.41 -4.36
C MET A 835 28.11 7.64 -4.45
#